data_AF-A0A7Z2KZ59-F1
#
_entry.id   AF-A0A7Z2KZ59-F1
#
_cell.length_a   1.000
_cell.length_b   1.000
_cell.length_c   1.000
_cell.angle_alpha   90.00
_cell.angle_beta   90.00
_cell.angle_gamma   90.00
#
_symmetry.space_group_name_H-M   'P 1'
#
loop_
_entity.id
_entity.type
_entity.pdbx_description
1 polymer ?
#
loop_
_entity_poly.entity_id
_entity_poly.type
_entity_poly.pdbx_seq_one_letter_code
_entity_poly.pdbx_strand_id
1 'polypeptide(L)'
;MAASATLPAIDASGFRTYKGRRYVDMADGGIVLVTVDADTGRYRARLASERLPSGPVLLRDADSGLWRVAEDHHVISVPLTDPDLRTFRSDLNFSTSEPDSDGVFRHDGKRYALIDGHAYQVMLDTDASTPVQKVWRIVNAKDSVATDSENIYHASRSGESHAITRDGQDTWAFAASGLRGGMRRGERPGAGTQASLATLLHDYAPFAAVHKELVESSERYNSLYREARALPTDSSAQTAALIAVEVHLLKHIKKQADFIQSLVDNKDWLVRLKARGEFKKELHTFRMDRVSYLNRLMTVMDLKLAPTFATLNSDNCKKMIANLNKKLKILEDREVLMGQIRKASPGAEPDLVELSQEVPTAERVTFNKLSLYVHLFAGTPDHTPNATMHSLPSINLFNGDLHNIPEGSQPLALMLTLDQIRRDKSRFEAWLSTDSVKAEYAREILALTDTVENRIETRLNELLATFDRNTELPSRDQDIDFDFLPVQPGNSGTTRPATPRKVFSTRRHGTSRILVGETETAADGSVIIKVSNPLQPDGPTERYEKRQGEWLPVRPPIVSTPRPELIAEANRLLADVEKHIAAARAKETAKDNPTEIIEDLEKAIEPLNEQARRLQNHENAAEDSEIQSLAERLQTAADTLSAHGQSVLVRMYKNKDVLDILRLNYLIDHAELNAVKTVDRKQQGKGRDKSFLDVYSIRDRVDNAPLWEAHFHYDKDNSEPLNFTIRGSHLKTLEQSKRGIESQRRDEQAGLPHVAIWRQTFDGKTARKIFALASEATAAVR
;
A
#
# COMPACT_ATOMS: atom_id res chain seq x y z
N MET A 1 52.38 42.19 14.56
CA MET A 1 52.49 42.42 13.10
C MET A 1 53.09 41.18 12.48
N ALA A 2 52.26 40.29 11.93
CA ALA A 2 52.70 39.11 11.19
C ALA A 2 52.64 39.44 9.70
N ALA A 3 53.75 39.21 8.98
CA ALA A 3 53.88 39.52 7.56
C ALA A 3 52.80 38.75 6.76
N SER A 4 52.00 39.50 6.01
CA SER A 4 51.05 38.95 5.03
C SER A 4 51.86 38.16 3.99
N ALA A 5 51.65 36.85 3.91
CA ALA A 5 52.30 36.02 2.91
C ALA A 5 51.77 36.43 1.53
N THR A 6 52.57 37.19 0.78
CA THR A 6 52.27 37.61 -0.58
C THR A 6 52.15 36.37 -1.45
N LEU A 7 50.94 36.08 -1.95
CA LEU A 7 50.73 35.00 -2.91
C LEU A 7 51.53 35.30 -4.20
N PRO A 8 52.18 34.28 -4.81
CA PRO A 8 52.97 34.46 -6.03
C PRO A 8 52.17 35.10 -7.17
N ALA A 9 52.87 35.73 -8.12
CA ALA A 9 52.26 36.30 -9.31
C ALA A 9 51.48 35.24 -10.12
N ILE A 10 50.46 35.69 -10.82
CA ILE A 10 49.63 34.85 -11.69
C ILE A 10 50.47 34.34 -12.87
N ASP A 11 50.33 33.06 -13.21
CA ASP A 11 51.01 32.47 -14.37
C ASP A 11 50.28 32.79 -15.69
N ALA A 12 50.90 32.45 -16.82
CA ALA A 12 50.33 32.66 -18.15
C ALA A 12 48.98 31.96 -18.37
N SER A 13 48.63 31.00 -17.51
CA SER A 13 47.35 30.28 -17.54
C SER A 13 46.30 30.88 -16.59
N GLY A 14 46.61 31.97 -15.89
CA GLY A 14 45.68 32.63 -14.97
C GLY A 14 45.62 32.01 -13.58
N PHE A 15 46.64 31.26 -13.14
CA PHE A 15 46.68 30.64 -11.81
C PHE A 15 47.81 31.20 -10.94
N ARG A 16 47.56 31.32 -9.64
CA ARG A 16 48.59 31.47 -8.62
C ARG A 16 48.89 30.11 -8.02
N THR A 17 50.14 29.66 -8.10
CA THR A 17 50.54 28.40 -7.46
C THR A 17 51.26 28.68 -6.15
N TYR A 18 50.65 28.32 -5.02
CA TYR A 18 51.24 28.46 -3.69
C TYR A 18 51.19 27.12 -2.95
N LYS A 19 52.36 26.63 -2.51
CA LYS A 19 52.52 25.32 -1.82
C LYS A 19 51.85 24.15 -2.58
N GLY A 20 52.05 24.10 -3.91
CA GLY A 20 51.50 23.06 -4.79
C GLY A 20 49.99 23.13 -5.03
N ARG A 21 49.32 24.21 -4.59
CA ARG A 21 47.89 24.43 -4.77
C ARG A 21 47.65 25.61 -5.71
N ARG A 22 46.65 25.49 -6.59
CA ARG A 22 46.28 26.52 -7.57
C ARG A 22 45.17 27.42 -7.03
N TYR A 23 45.37 28.72 -7.12
CA TYR A 23 44.38 29.74 -6.77
C TYR A 23 44.11 30.61 -8.00
N VAL A 24 42.95 31.25 -8.05
CA VAL A 24 42.56 32.17 -9.12
C VAL A 24 42.09 33.48 -8.55
N ASP A 25 42.34 34.56 -9.28
CA ASP A 25 41.84 35.90 -8.96
C ASP A 25 40.45 36.06 -9.57
N MET A 26 39.47 36.31 -8.72
CA MET A 26 38.07 36.44 -9.10
C MET A 26 37.77 37.88 -9.56
N ALA A 27 36.80 38.03 -10.46
CA ALA A 27 36.35 39.33 -10.95
C ALA A 27 35.75 40.23 -9.84
N ASP A 28 35.33 39.65 -8.71
CA ASP A 28 34.85 40.36 -7.51
C ASP A 28 36.00 40.76 -6.54
N GLY A 29 37.26 40.53 -6.93
CA GLY A 29 38.44 40.88 -6.15
C GLY A 29 38.87 39.81 -5.13
N GLY A 30 38.17 38.68 -5.04
CA GLY A 30 38.55 37.55 -4.18
C GLY A 30 39.65 36.66 -4.78
N ILE A 31 40.38 35.91 -3.93
CA ILE A 31 41.31 34.87 -4.39
C ILE A 31 40.78 33.52 -3.91
N VAL A 32 40.52 32.60 -4.84
CA VAL A 32 39.85 31.32 -4.56
C VAL A 32 40.74 30.14 -4.93
N LEU A 33 40.82 29.14 -4.06
CA LEU A 33 41.50 27.88 -4.33
C LEU A 33 40.67 27.04 -5.31
N VAL A 34 41.32 26.48 -6.33
CA VAL A 34 40.66 25.72 -7.40
C VAL A 34 41.28 24.35 -7.61
N THR A 35 40.49 23.44 -8.18
CA THR A 35 40.96 22.17 -8.75
C THR A 35 40.10 21.79 -9.94
N VAL A 36 40.63 20.91 -10.79
CA VAL A 36 39.86 20.31 -11.88
C VAL A 36 38.93 19.25 -11.28
N ASP A 37 37.66 19.32 -11.64
CA ASP A 37 36.65 18.29 -11.39
C ASP A 37 36.93 17.10 -12.33
N ALA A 38 37.10 15.90 -11.75
CA ALA A 38 37.52 14.72 -12.49
C ALA A 38 36.43 14.19 -13.46
N ASP A 39 35.16 14.49 -13.20
CA ASP A 39 34.03 14.00 -14.00
C ASP A 39 33.72 14.94 -15.18
N THR A 40 33.96 16.25 -14.99
CA THR A 40 33.61 17.28 -15.99
C THR A 40 34.80 17.93 -16.69
N GLY A 41 36.01 17.76 -16.17
CA GLY A 41 37.23 18.42 -16.67
C GLY A 41 37.27 19.93 -16.46
N ARG A 42 36.28 20.52 -15.78
CA ARG A 42 36.18 21.96 -15.52
C ARG A 42 36.82 22.35 -14.20
N TYR A 43 37.23 23.63 -14.07
CA TYR A 43 37.78 24.15 -12.83
C TYR A 43 36.66 24.51 -11.84
N ARG A 44 36.74 24.01 -10.61
CA ARG A 44 35.82 24.31 -9.51
C ARG A 44 36.54 24.96 -8.33
N ALA A 45 35.83 25.84 -7.64
CA ALA A 45 36.26 26.33 -6.33
C ALA A 45 36.28 25.17 -5.31
N ARG A 46 37.25 25.19 -4.40
CA ARG A 46 37.33 24.25 -3.27
C ARG A 46 37.86 24.93 -2.03
N LEU A 47 37.47 24.45 -0.85
CA LEU A 47 38.09 24.84 0.41
C LEU A 47 39.45 24.15 0.59
N ALA A 48 40.33 24.78 1.39
CA ALA A 48 41.67 24.25 1.66
C ALA A 48 41.68 22.91 2.43
N SER A 49 40.55 22.58 3.08
CA SER A 49 40.28 21.36 3.85
C SER A 49 39.60 20.25 3.03
N GLU A 50 39.20 20.52 1.79
CA GLU A 50 38.44 19.58 0.96
C GLU A 50 39.34 18.75 0.04
N ARG A 51 39.06 17.44 -0.04
CA ARG A 51 39.75 16.50 -0.94
C ARG A 51 39.13 16.47 -2.35
N LEU A 52 37.81 16.64 -2.45
CA LEU A 52 37.05 16.72 -3.71
C LEU A 52 36.41 18.11 -3.83
N PRO A 53 36.38 18.75 -5.02
CA PRO A 53 35.80 20.07 -5.19
C PRO A 53 34.28 20.08 -5.04
N SER A 54 33.76 20.81 -4.06
CA SER A 54 32.31 20.96 -3.85
C SER A 54 31.76 22.34 -4.28
N GLY A 55 32.65 23.30 -4.56
CA GLY A 55 32.29 24.67 -4.93
C GLY A 55 31.84 24.84 -6.38
N PRO A 56 31.39 26.05 -6.75
CA PRO A 56 30.87 26.34 -8.10
C PRO A 56 31.95 26.17 -9.18
N VAL A 57 31.49 25.89 -10.40
CA VAL A 57 32.34 25.89 -11.60
C VAL A 57 32.76 27.32 -11.89
N LEU A 58 34.03 27.51 -12.20
CA LEU A 58 34.62 28.80 -12.53
C LEU A 58 35.03 28.82 -14.01
N LEU A 59 34.80 29.97 -14.65
CA LEU A 59 35.23 30.25 -16.01
C LEU A 59 36.24 31.39 -15.99
N ARG A 60 37.33 31.22 -16.72
CA ARG A 60 38.30 32.27 -16.94
C ARG A 60 37.80 33.19 -18.06
N ASP A 61 37.80 34.48 -17.81
CA ASP A 61 37.57 35.49 -18.82
C ASP A 61 38.85 35.66 -19.67
N ALA A 62 38.73 35.59 -20.99
CA ALA A 62 39.87 35.55 -21.89
C ALA A 62 40.61 36.89 -21.96
N ASP A 63 39.88 38.00 -21.83
CA ASP A 63 40.38 39.36 -22.03
C ASP A 63 40.96 39.95 -20.75
N SER A 64 40.30 39.74 -19.60
CA SER A 64 40.77 40.25 -18.30
C SER A 64 41.70 39.29 -17.57
N GLY A 65 41.68 38.00 -17.90
CA GLY A 65 42.42 36.95 -17.19
C GLY A 65 41.89 36.63 -15.79
N LEU A 66 40.82 37.30 -15.36
CA LEU A 66 40.12 37.07 -14.09
C LEU A 66 39.09 35.95 -14.22
N TRP A 67 38.73 35.35 -13.10
CA TRP A 67 37.81 34.22 -13.04
C TRP A 67 36.44 34.65 -12.50
N ARG A 68 35.38 34.08 -13.07
CA ARG A 68 34.00 34.30 -12.60
C ARG A 68 33.31 32.97 -12.37
N VAL A 69 32.29 32.98 -11.51
CA VAL A 69 31.38 31.84 -11.40
C VAL A 69 30.72 31.65 -12.77
N ALA A 70 30.65 30.40 -13.23
CA ALA A 70 29.91 30.05 -14.43
C ALA A 70 28.42 30.33 -14.18
N GLU A 71 27.95 31.51 -14.57
CA GLU A 71 26.51 31.79 -14.64
C GLU A 71 25.95 31.10 -15.88
N ASP A 72 24.89 30.31 -15.71
CA ASP A 72 24.24 29.54 -16.81
C ASP A 72 23.47 30.43 -17.82
N HIS A 73 23.75 31.73 -17.91
CA HIS A 73 22.89 32.68 -18.62
C HIS A 73 23.72 33.60 -19.54
N HIS A 74 23.90 33.19 -20.79
CA HIS A 74 24.15 34.15 -21.88
C HIS A 74 22.80 34.54 -22.49
N VAL A 75 22.40 35.80 -22.27
CA VAL A 75 21.30 36.42 -23.00
C VAL A 75 21.87 36.95 -24.31
N ILE A 76 21.52 36.32 -25.42
CA ILE A 76 21.80 36.82 -26.77
C ILE A 76 20.67 37.80 -27.09
N SER A 77 20.99 39.08 -27.26
CA SER A 77 20.04 40.10 -27.73
C SER A 77 19.84 39.94 -29.24
N VAL A 78 18.62 39.55 -29.65
CA VAL A 78 18.21 39.53 -31.05
C VAL A 78 17.54 40.87 -31.38
N PRO A 79 17.89 41.55 -32.50
CA PRO A 79 17.23 42.79 -32.90
C PRO A 79 15.74 42.58 -33.17
N LEU A 80 14.91 43.55 -32.79
CA LEU A 80 13.47 43.54 -33.08
C LEU A 80 13.25 43.73 -34.58
N THR A 81 12.43 42.88 -35.21
CA THR A 81 12.04 43.07 -36.61
C THR A 81 10.57 43.43 -36.73
N ASP A 82 10.27 44.34 -37.66
CA ASP A 82 8.93 44.89 -37.87
C ASP A 82 7.80 43.85 -38.08
N PRO A 83 8.01 42.70 -38.76
CA PRO A 83 7.02 41.63 -38.87
C PRO A 83 6.58 41.03 -37.52
N ASP A 84 7.50 40.91 -36.55
CA ASP A 84 7.24 40.23 -35.27
C ASP A 84 6.31 41.04 -34.35
N LEU A 85 6.22 42.36 -34.59
CA LEU A 85 5.48 43.27 -33.72
C LEU A 85 4.20 43.82 -34.34
N ARG A 86 3.89 43.50 -35.62
CA ARG A 86 2.76 44.10 -36.39
C ARG A 86 1.43 44.10 -35.65
N THR A 87 1.13 43.03 -34.93
CA THR A 87 -0.14 42.83 -34.22
C THR A 87 -0.28 43.66 -32.94
N PHE A 88 0.81 44.22 -32.43
CA PHE A 88 0.87 45.01 -31.19
C PHE A 88 0.89 46.53 -31.42
N ARG A 89 0.88 46.97 -32.69
CA ARG A 89 0.97 48.40 -33.03
C ARG A 89 -0.23 49.19 -32.55
N SER A 90 0.06 50.42 -32.12
CA SER A 90 -0.92 51.46 -31.85
C SER A 90 -0.81 52.57 -32.91
N ASP A 91 -1.94 53.21 -33.21
CA ASP A 91 -2.00 54.39 -34.11
C ASP A 91 -1.52 55.68 -33.44
N LEU A 92 -1.04 55.60 -32.18
CA LEU A 92 -0.52 56.74 -31.43
C LEU A 92 0.82 57.21 -32.00
N ASN A 93 0.93 58.51 -32.23
CA ASN A 93 2.16 59.14 -32.71
C ASN A 93 2.82 59.96 -31.59
N PHE A 94 4.06 59.61 -31.26
CA PHE A 94 4.89 60.28 -30.23
C PHE A 94 6.01 61.13 -30.83
N SER A 95 5.99 61.44 -32.14
CA SER A 95 7.07 62.15 -32.85
C SER A 95 7.40 63.54 -32.30
N THR A 96 6.53 64.12 -31.46
CA THR A 96 6.72 65.44 -30.83
C THR A 96 6.79 65.39 -29.31
N SER A 97 6.92 64.20 -28.72
CA SER A 97 7.04 63.98 -27.28
C SER A 97 8.43 63.42 -26.95
N GLU A 98 8.92 63.67 -25.73
CA GLU A 98 10.17 63.06 -25.24
C GLU A 98 9.86 61.85 -24.34
N PRO A 99 10.63 60.75 -24.45
CA PRO A 99 10.48 59.60 -23.56
C PRO A 99 11.00 59.90 -22.15
N ASP A 100 10.61 59.08 -21.19
CA ASP A 100 11.19 59.13 -19.85
C ASP A 100 12.60 58.51 -19.79
N SER A 101 13.19 58.47 -18.59
CA SER A 101 14.55 57.95 -18.37
C SER A 101 14.73 56.47 -18.73
N ASP A 102 13.65 55.70 -18.87
CA ASP A 102 13.67 54.30 -19.31
C ASP A 102 13.42 54.18 -20.83
N GLY A 103 13.33 55.30 -21.54
CA GLY A 103 13.13 55.34 -22.98
C GLY A 103 11.70 55.02 -23.42
N VAL A 104 10.71 55.14 -22.52
CA VAL A 104 9.28 54.88 -22.79
C VAL A 104 8.44 56.16 -22.66
N PHE A 105 7.37 56.24 -23.45
CA PHE A 105 6.44 57.37 -23.54
C PHE A 105 5.21 57.13 -22.68
N ARG A 106 4.51 58.20 -22.28
CA ARG A 106 3.26 58.13 -21.52
C ARG A 106 2.12 58.78 -22.28
N HIS A 107 0.98 58.09 -22.31
CA HIS A 107 -0.27 58.61 -22.87
C HIS A 107 -1.46 57.96 -22.16
N ASP A 108 -2.43 58.76 -21.73
CA ASP A 108 -3.67 58.31 -21.06
C ASP A 108 -3.45 57.29 -19.93
N GLY A 109 -2.44 57.56 -19.08
CA GLY A 109 -2.06 56.67 -17.96
C GLY A 109 -1.35 55.38 -18.36
N LYS A 110 -1.11 55.13 -19.65
CA LYS A 110 -0.38 53.95 -20.17
C LYS A 110 1.02 54.28 -20.66
N ARG A 111 1.89 53.27 -20.72
CA ARG A 111 3.29 53.40 -21.19
C ARG A 111 3.50 52.76 -22.56
N TYR A 112 4.34 53.38 -23.37
CA TYR A 112 4.60 52.98 -24.76
C TYR A 112 6.09 52.97 -25.11
N ALA A 113 6.57 51.98 -25.84
CA ALA A 113 7.89 51.99 -26.46
C ALA A 113 7.76 52.37 -27.94
N LEU A 114 8.67 53.21 -28.43
CA LEU A 114 8.77 53.55 -29.85
C LEU A 114 9.83 52.66 -30.50
N ILE A 115 9.40 51.80 -31.42
CA ILE A 115 10.26 50.87 -32.15
C ILE A 115 9.96 51.07 -33.64
N ASP A 116 10.98 51.36 -34.44
CA ASP A 116 10.86 51.65 -35.88
C ASP A 116 9.74 52.64 -36.24
N GLY A 117 9.64 53.72 -35.45
CA GLY A 117 8.67 54.80 -35.68
C GLY A 117 7.22 54.47 -35.30
N HIS A 118 6.95 53.30 -34.73
CA HIS A 118 5.61 52.89 -34.30
C HIS A 118 5.53 52.74 -32.78
N ALA A 119 4.37 53.07 -32.21
CA ALA A 119 4.13 52.98 -30.78
C ALA A 119 3.57 51.61 -30.38
N TYR A 120 4.14 51.03 -29.32
CA TYR A 120 3.74 49.75 -28.76
C TYR A 120 3.46 49.88 -27.27
N GLN A 121 2.29 49.43 -26.81
CA GLN A 121 1.99 49.49 -25.37
C GLN A 121 2.88 48.51 -24.61
N VAL A 122 3.52 49.00 -23.54
CA VAL A 122 4.45 48.21 -22.75
C VAL A 122 4.13 48.21 -21.26
N MET A 123 4.38 47.06 -20.63
CA MET A 123 4.23 46.85 -19.19
C MET A 123 5.58 46.49 -18.58
N LEU A 124 5.95 47.09 -17.45
CA LEU A 124 7.21 46.82 -16.78
C LEU A 124 7.20 45.41 -16.18
N ASP A 125 8.08 44.53 -16.63
CA ASP A 125 8.27 43.22 -16.03
C ASP A 125 9.25 43.35 -14.86
N THR A 126 8.72 43.60 -13.67
CA THR A 126 9.55 43.79 -12.48
C THR A 126 10.29 42.52 -12.06
N ASP A 127 9.79 41.34 -12.48
CA ASP A 127 10.39 40.06 -12.15
C ASP A 127 11.57 39.73 -13.08
N ALA A 128 11.52 40.21 -14.34
CA ALA A 128 12.60 40.10 -15.31
C ALA A 128 13.56 41.31 -15.32
N SER A 129 13.14 42.45 -14.76
CA SER A 129 13.96 43.67 -14.67
C SER A 129 14.99 43.61 -13.54
N THR A 130 16.16 44.21 -13.77
CA THR A 130 17.17 44.48 -12.74
C THR A 130 17.22 45.98 -12.41
N PRO A 131 17.98 46.42 -11.39
CA PRO A 131 18.18 47.84 -11.12
C PRO A 131 18.90 48.61 -12.25
N VAL A 132 19.69 47.91 -13.07
CA VAL A 132 20.51 48.52 -14.14
C VAL A 132 19.88 48.31 -15.51
N GLN A 133 19.06 47.28 -15.69
CA GLN A 133 18.43 46.95 -16.97
C GLN A 133 16.93 46.71 -16.78
N LYS A 134 16.11 47.56 -17.38
CA LYS A 134 14.65 47.42 -17.37
C LYS A 134 14.18 46.50 -18.49
N VAL A 135 13.41 45.49 -18.12
CA VAL A 135 12.71 44.62 -19.06
C VAL A 135 11.25 45.06 -19.12
N TRP A 136 10.81 45.39 -20.31
CA TRP A 136 9.45 45.78 -20.63
C TRP A 136 8.77 44.68 -21.44
N ARG A 137 7.46 44.55 -21.35
CA ARG A 137 6.66 43.57 -22.09
C ARG A 137 5.77 44.33 -23.06
N ILE A 138 6.00 44.18 -24.36
CA ILE A 138 5.04 44.60 -25.38
C ILE A 138 3.79 43.74 -25.20
N VAL A 139 2.63 44.38 -25.12
CA VAL A 139 1.33 43.71 -24.88
C VAL A 139 0.29 44.22 -25.86
N ASN A 140 -0.71 43.40 -26.16
CA ASN A 140 -1.84 43.87 -26.97
C ASN A 140 -2.81 44.67 -26.08
N ALA A 141 -3.16 45.89 -26.48
CA ALA A 141 -4.03 46.78 -25.70
C ALA A 141 -5.42 46.17 -25.40
N LYS A 142 -5.85 45.17 -26.19
CA LYS A 142 -7.14 44.47 -26.00
C LYS A 142 -7.07 43.33 -24.96
N ASP A 143 -5.88 42.92 -24.56
CA ASP A 143 -5.69 41.79 -23.65
C ASP A 143 -5.73 42.21 -22.18
N SER A 144 -6.19 41.30 -21.32
CA SER A 144 -6.28 41.51 -19.87
C SER A 144 -4.96 41.93 -19.23
N VAL A 145 -3.83 41.47 -19.80
CA VAL A 145 -2.48 41.82 -19.32
C VAL A 145 -2.13 43.30 -19.50
N ALA A 146 -2.73 44.03 -20.44
CA ALA A 146 -2.46 45.45 -20.72
C ALA A 146 -3.23 46.42 -19.81
N THR A 147 -4.16 45.92 -19.00
CA THR A 147 -5.11 46.74 -18.24
C THR A 147 -4.56 47.31 -16.94
N ASP A 148 -3.40 46.84 -16.45
CA ASP A 148 -2.84 47.29 -15.17
C ASP A 148 -2.65 48.82 -15.12
N SER A 149 -3.17 49.48 -14.08
CA SER A 149 -3.10 50.94 -13.94
C SER A 149 -1.69 51.44 -13.67
N GLU A 150 -0.85 50.62 -13.03
CA GLU A 150 0.54 50.95 -12.71
C GLU A 150 1.51 50.59 -13.86
N ASN A 151 0.98 50.04 -14.96
CA ASN A 151 1.75 49.51 -16.08
C ASN A 151 2.76 48.43 -15.65
N ILE A 152 2.41 47.57 -14.69
CA ILE A 152 3.24 46.44 -14.26
C ILE A 152 2.76 45.15 -14.94
N TYR A 153 3.71 44.38 -15.48
CA TYR A 153 3.41 43.08 -16.09
C TYR A 153 3.16 42.02 -15.03
N HIS A 154 2.08 41.26 -15.20
CA HIS A 154 1.73 40.13 -14.34
C HIS A 154 1.50 38.88 -15.19
N ALA A 155 2.39 37.89 -15.05
CA ALA A 155 2.33 36.64 -15.83
C ALA A 155 1.08 35.77 -15.57
N SER A 156 0.28 36.10 -14.55
CA SER A 156 -1.01 35.46 -14.27
C SER A 156 -2.18 36.02 -15.08
N ARG A 157 -2.02 37.18 -15.73
CA ARG A 157 -3.05 37.76 -16.60
C ARG A 157 -2.89 37.24 -18.02
N SER A 158 -3.99 36.85 -18.66
CA SER A 158 -3.97 36.32 -20.02
C SER A 158 -3.69 37.43 -21.04
N GLY A 159 -2.88 37.11 -22.05
CA GLY A 159 -2.55 37.99 -23.16
C GLY A 159 -1.21 37.63 -23.78
N GLU A 160 -1.06 37.92 -25.08
CA GLU A 160 0.21 37.72 -25.77
C GLU A 160 1.20 38.82 -25.36
N SER A 161 2.47 38.45 -25.15
CA SER A 161 3.48 39.44 -24.81
C SER A 161 4.89 39.07 -25.25
N HIS A 162 5.67 40.09 -25.60
CA HIS A 162 7.09 39.94 -25.93
C HIS A 162 7.94 40.78 -24.98
N ALA A 163 8.96 40.17 -24.37
CA ALA A 163 9.89 40.91 -23.53
C ALA A 163 10.90 41.66 -24.39
N ILE A 164 11.15 42.91 -24.03
CA ILE A 164 12.11 43.79 -24.66
C ILE A 164 12.94 44.51 -23.60
N THR A 165 14.13 44.95 -23.98
CA THR A 165 15.04 45.76 -23.15
C THR A 165 15.79 46.72 -24.05
N ARG A 166 16.27 47.84 -23.50
CA ARG A 166 17.32 48.62 -24.14
C ARG A 166 18.62 47.81 -24.11
N ASP A 167 19.32 47.76 -25.23
CA ASP A 167 20.64 47.14 -25.37
C ASP A 167 21.76 48.17 -25.10
N GLY A 168 23.03 47.76 -25.27
CA GLY A 168 24.19 48.62 -25.02
C GLY A 168 24.34 49.81 -25.99
N GLN A 169 23.54 49.87 -27.07
CA GLN A 169 23.47 50.99 -28.00
C GLN A 169 22.24 51.88 -27.76
N ASP A 170 21.55 51.66 -26.64
CA ASP A 170 20.28 52.29 -26.29
C ASP A 170 19.19 52.03 -27.35
N THR A 171 19.23 50.88 -28.04
CA THR A 171 18.16 50.44 -28.95
C THR A 171 17.31 49.34 -28.32
N TRP A 172 16.04 49.23 -28.75
CA TRP A 172 15.14 48.17 -28.24
C TRP A 172 15.46 46.82 -28.88
N ALA A 173 15.66 45.79 -28.07
CA ALA A 173 15.92 44.41 -28.49
C ALA A 173 15.03 43.41 -27.72
N PHE A 174 14.82 42.20 -28.26
CA PHE A 174 14.11 41.15 -27.51
C PHE A 174 14.91 40.72 -26.28
N ALA A 175 14.21 40.55 -25.15
CA ALA A 175 14.75 39.96 -23.93
C ALA A 175 14.35 38.48 -23.83
N ALA A 176 15.33 37.58 -23.78
CA ALA A 176 15.07 36.15 -23.61
C ALA A 176 14.57 35.88 -22.16
N SER A 177 13.24 35.85 -21.98
CA SER A 177 12.65 35.67 -20.65
C SER A 177 12.35 34.21 -20.34
N GLY A 178 13.15 33.58 -19.47
CA GLY A 178 12.74 32.36 -18.77
C GLY A 178 11.80 32.72 -17.62
N LEU A 179 10.53 32.31 -17.69
CA LEU A 179 9.55 32.53 -16.60
C LEU A 179 9.24 31.22 -15.84
N ARG A 180 9.22 31.29 -14.50
CA ARG A 180 8.00 31.19 -13.68
C ARG A 180 8.28 31.21 -12.16
N GLY A 181 7.88 32.33 -11.52
CA GLY A 181 6.94 32.37 -10.39
C GLY A 181 7.45 32.15 -8.95
N GLY A 182 7.28 33.18 -8.10
CA GLY A 182 6.93 33.00 -6.68
C GLY A 182 7.64 33.89 -5.63
N MET A 183 6.95 34.95 -5.20
CA MET A 183 6.97 35.69 -3.91
C MET A 183 8.11 36.68 -3.53
N ARG A 184 7.64 37.91 -3.20
CA ARG A 184 8.25 39.03 -2.45
C ARG A 184 8.30 38.67 -0.94
N ARG A 185 9.36 38.89 -0.16
CA ARG A 185 10.10 40.12 0.28
C ARG A 185 9.96 40.24 1.81
N GLY A 186 10.99 39.80 2.53
CA GLY A 186 11.35 40.29 3.86
C GLY A 186 12.69 41.00 3.76
N GLU A 187 12.65 42.32 3.92
CA GLU A 187 13.72 43.25 4.34
C GLU A 187 15.11 43.22 3.65
N ARG A 188 15.38 44.30 2.91
CA ARG A 188 16.73 44.84 2.67
C ARG A 188 17.08 45.82 3.80
N PRO A 189 18.30 45.82 4.33
CA PRO A 189 19.05 47.05 4.58
C PRO A 189 19.77 47.47 3.30
N GLY A 190 20.04 48.75 3.17
CA GLY A 190 20.61 49.37 1.97
C GLY A 190 21.98 48.83 1.53
N ALA A 191 22.38 49.25 0.33
CA ALA A 191 23.71 49.17 -0.26
C ALA A 191 24.79 48.46 0.60
N GLY A 192 25.02 47.17 0.33
CA GLY A 192 26.08 46.40 0.97
C GLY A 192 26.11 44.96 0.45
N THR A 193 27.14 44.62 -0.32
CA THR A 193 27.60 43.26 -0.67
C THR A 193 26.61 42.33 -1.38
N GLN A 194 26.86 42.06 -2.68
CA GLN A 194 26.86 40.65 -3.12
C GLN A 194 27.68 39.91 -2.05
N ALA A 195 27.09 38.94 -1.35
CA ALA A 195 27.89 38.07 -0.49
C ALA A 195 28.97 37.47 -1.40
N SER A 196 30.23 37.87 -1.17
CA SER A 196 31.36 37.38 -1.95
C SER A 196 31.30 35.85 -1.97
N LEU A 197 31.77 35.20 -3.04
CA LEU A 197 31.84 33.73 -3.07
C LEU A 197 32.57 33.19 -1.83
N ALA A 198 33.53 33.94 -1.28
CA ALA A 198 34.21 33.64 -0.03
C ALA A 198 33.27 33.62 1.20
N THR A 199 32.29 34.53 1.29
CA THR A 199 31.28 34.56 2.35
C THR A 199 30.34 33.35 2.24
N LEU A 200 29.84 33.04 1.04
CA LEU A 200 28.97 31.87 0.83
C LEU A 200 29.69 30.54 1.09
N LEU A 201 30.99 30.45 0.76
CA LEU A 201 31.82 29.29 1.08
C LEU A 201 32.12 29.17 2.59
N HIS A 202 32.25 30.31 3.28
CA HIS A 202 32.36 30.33 4.74
C HIS A 202 31.07 29.81 5.40
N ASP A 203 29.91 30.30 4.96
CA ASP A 203 28.60 29.89 5.48
C ASP A 203 28.25 28.43 5.13
N TYR A 204 28.84 27.87 4.07
CA TYR A 204 28.70 26.47 3.69
C TYR A 204 29.60 25.51 4.47
N ALA A 205 30.70 25.99 5.07
CA ALA A 205 31.66 25.14 5.78
C ALA A 205 31.03 24.24 6.88
N PRO A 206 30.02 24.68 7.66
CA PRO A 206 29.32 23.82 8.60
C PRO A 206 28.59 22.65 7.92
N PHE A 207 27.99 22.84 6.75
CA PHE A 207 27.30 21.79 6.01
C PHE A 207 28.29 20.76 5.46
N ALA A 208 29.43 21.23 4.93
CA ALA A 208 30.52 20.36 4.47
C ALA A 208 31.10 19.53 5.63
N ALA A 209 31.24 20.12 6.82
CA ALA A 209 31.68 19.42 8.02
C ALA A 209 30.69 18.31 8.41
N VAL A 210 29.39 18.61 8.50
CA VAL A 210 28.36 17.60 8.84
C VAL A 210 28.31 16.49 7.79
N HIS A 211 28.42 16.81 6.50
CA HIS A 211 28.49 15.81 5.44
C HIS A 211 29.72 14.89 5.62
N LYS A 212 30.89 15.45 5.90
CA LYS A 212 32.10 14.66 6.17
C LYS A 212 31.88 13.73 7.37
N GLU A 213 31.31 14.23 8.45
CA GLU A 213 31.03 13.40 9.62
C GLU A 213 29.97 12.32 9.36
N LEU A 214 29.04 12.54 8.42
CA LEU A 214 28.10 11.51 7.95
C LEU A 214 28.84 10.40 7.19
N VAL A 215 29.78 10.76 6.30
CA VAL A 215 30.63 9.78 5.59
C VAL A 215 31.46 8.94 6.58
N GLU A 216 32.12 9.58 7.55
CA GLU A 216 32.88 8.89 8.60
C GLU A 216 31.97 7.98 9.45
N SER A 217 30.74 8.44 9.73
CA SER A 217 29.73 7.64 10.44
C SER A 217 29.27 6.42 9.61
N SER A 218 29.17 6.54 8.29
CA SER A 218 28.86 5.44 7.38
C SER A 218 29.98 4.39 7.35
N GLU A 219 31.25 4.82 7.31
CA GLU A 219 32.40 3.92 7.41
C GLU A 219 32.42 3.19 8.76
N ARG A 220 32.13 3.90 9.85
CA ARG A 220 32.03 3.29 11.18
C ARG A 220 30.92 2.24 11.25
N TYR A 221 29.76 2.50 10.65
CA TYR A 221 28.70 1.51 10.52
C TYR A 221 29.19 0.24 9.81
N ASN A 222 29.85 0.39 8.65
CA ASN A 222 30.34 -0.74 7.86
C ASN A 222 31.32 -1.62 8.65
N SER A 223 32.22 -1.01 9.43
CA SER A 223 33.15 -1.73 10.30
C SER A 223 32.42 -2.47 11.42
N LEU A 224 31.54 -1.79 12.17
CA LEU A 224 30.76 -2.41 13.25
C LEU A 224 29.89 -3.57 12.76
N TYR A 225 29.23 -3.39 11.62
CA TYR A 225 28.38 -4.43 11.04
C TYR A 225 29.21 -5.65 10.59
N ARG A 226 30.39 -5.43 9.98
CA ARG A 226 31.30 -6.52 9.61
C ARG A 226 31.82 -7.28 10.83
N GLU A 227 32.19 -6.57 11.89
CA GLU A 227 32.61 -7.16 13.16
C GLU A 227 31.49 -8.02 13.77
N ALA A 228 30.25 -7.51 13.79
CA ALA A 228 29.10 -8.27 14.29
C ALA A 228 28.81 -9.53 13.46
N ARG A 229 28.93 -9.45 12.13
CA ARG A 229 28.70 -10.58 11.22
C ARG A 229 29.81 -11.64 11.23
N ALA A 230 31.01 -11.30 11.72
CA ALA A 230 32.11 -12.25 11.89
C ALA A 230 31.96 -13.13 13.14
N LEU A 231 31.11 -12.74 14.09
CA LEU A 231 30.82 -13.51 15.30
C LEU A 231 29.90 -14.71 14.99
N PRO A 232 29.95 -15.78 15.79
CA PRO A 232 29.08 -16.95 15.59
C PRO A 232 27.60 -16.57 15.57
N THR A 233 26.88 -17.08 14.58
CA THR A 233 25.44 -16.85 14.39
C THR A 233 24.66 -17.18 15.66
N ASP A 234 23.72 -16.31 16.03
CA ASP A 234 22.83 -16.42 17.18
C ASP A 234 23.53 -16.47 18.56
N SER A 235 24.82 -16.12 18.62
CA SER A 235 25.54 -16.03 19.89
C SER A 235 25.18 -14.77 20.69
N SER A 236 25.37 -14.83 22.01
CA SER A 236 25.21 -13.67 22.90
C SER A 236 26.18 -12.53 22.55
N ALA A 237 27.40 -12.87 22.13
CA ALA A 237 28.40 -11.92 21.65
C ALA A 237 27.94 -11.21 20.36
N GLN A 238 27.40 -11.95 19.39
CA GLN A 238 26.83 -11.36 18.18
C GLN A 238 25.65 -10.44 18.52
N THR A 239 24.76 -10.86 19.41
CA THR A 239 23.63 -10.06 19.86
C THR A 239 24.09 -8.73 20.48
N ALA A 240 25.10 -8.76 21.35
CA ALA A 240 25.68 -7.55 21.94
C ALA A 240 26.32 -6.62 20.89
N ALA A 241 27.03 -7.17 19.91
CA ALA A 241 27.59 -6.40 18.81
C ALA A 241 26.50 -5.76 17.93
N LEU A 242 25.41 -6.49 17.63
CA LEU A 242 24.27 -5.97 16.86
C LEU A 242 23.52 -4.86 17.62
N ILE A 243 23.45 -4.90 18.95
CA ILE A 243 22.93 -3.79 19.77
C ILE A 243 23.78 -2.53 19.55
N ALA A 244 25.11 -2.65 19.53
CA ALA A 244 25.99 -1.51 19.25
C ALA A 244 25.80 -0.96 17.83
N VAL A 245 25.60 -1.83 16.84
CA VAL A 245 25.27 -1.43 15.46
C VAL A 245 23.93 -0.68 15.40
N GLU A 246 22.89 -1.19 16.05
CA GLU A 246 21.56 -0.55 16.10
C GLU A 246 21.63 0.84 16.74
N VAL A 247 22.33 0.98 17.88
CA VAL A 247 22.54 2.29 18.53
C VAL A 247 23.27 3.26 17.62
N HIS A 248 24.29 2.80 16.89
CA HIS A 248 25.00 3.62 15.91
C HIS A 248 24.09 4.05 14.76
N LEU A 249 23.29 3.13 14.20
CA LEU A 249 22.34 3.42 13.13
C LEU A 249 21.29 4.46 13.56
N LEU A 250 20.73 4.34 14.76
CA LEU A 250 19.78 5.33 15.28
C LEU A 250 20.38 6.74 15.36
N LYS A 251 21.64 6.85 15.83
CA LYS A 251 22.37 8.13 15.85
C LYS A 251 22.64 8.65 14.43
N HIS A 252 23.04 7.78 13.52
CA HIS A 252 23.31 8.12 12.12
C HIS A 252 22.05 8.64 11.42
N ILE A 253 20.94 7.92 11.53
CA ILE A 253 19.65 8.29 10.93
C ILE A 253 19.15 9.61 11.48
N LYS A 254 19.29 9.85 12.80
CA LYS A 254 18.95 11.14 13.41
C LYS A 254 19.80 12.27 12.82
N LYS A 255 21.11 12.05 12.69
CA LYS A 255 22.03 13.02 12.07
C LYS A 255 21.71 13.29 10.60
N GLN A 256 21.35 12.25 9.83
CA GLN A 256 20.87 12.42 8.45
C GLN A 256 19.59 13.25 8.39
N ALA A 257 18.63 13.00 9.29
CA ALA A 257 17.38 13.76 9.35
C ALA A 257 17.64 15.24 9.64
N ASP A 258 18.49 15.54 10.64
CA ASP A 258 18.83 16.92 11.02
C ASP A 258 19.60 17.63 9.90
N PHE A 259 20.50 16.92 9.21
CA PHE A 259 21.23 17.47 8.07
C PHE A 259 20.34 17.74 6.86
N ILE A 260 19.46 16.80 6.49
CA ILE A 260 18.49 17.01 5.41
C ILE A 260 17.58 18.19 5.72
N GLN A 261 17.12 18.31 6.98
CA GLN A 261 16.30 19.44 7.40
C GLN A 261 17.07 20.76 7.27
N SER A 262 18.33 20.81 7.70
CA SER A 262 19.14 22.03 7.58
C SER A 262 19.35 22.44 6.12
N LEU A 263 19.53 21.49 5.20
CA LEU A 263 19.59 21.77 3.76
C LEU A 263 18.27 22.34 3.22
N VAL A 264 17.13 21.83 3.68
CA VAL A 264 15.80 22.32 3.28
C VAL A 264 15.56 23.73 3.81
N ASP A 265 15.88 23.98 5.08
CA ASP A 265 15.70 25.28 5.73
C ASP A 265 16.58 26.38 5.10
N ASN A 266 17.72 25.98 4.53
CA ASN A 266 18.71 26.87 3.92
C ASN A 266 18.68 26.84 2.37
N LYS A 267 17.63 26.28 1.79
CA LYS A 267 17.51 26.03 0.34
C LYS A 267 17.80 27.26 -0.53
N ASP A 268 17.28 28.43 -0.15
CA ASP A 268 17.26 29.59 -1.05
C ASP A 268 18.66 30.13 -1.36
N TRP A 269 19.59 30.13 -0.39
CA TRP A 269 20.96 30.55 -0.63
C TRP A 269 21.86 29.38 -1.06
N LEU A 270 21.58 28.14 -0.62
CA LEU A 270 22.30 26.95 -1.09
C LEU A 270 22.09 26.70 -2.59
N VAL A 271 20.90 27.00 -3.13
CA VAL A 271 20.60 26.98 -4.57
C VAL A 271 21.31 28.11 -5.34
N ARG A 272 21.74 29.18 -4.67
CA ARG A 272 22.57 30.23 -5.29
C ARG A 272 24.04 29.86 -5.28
N LEU A 273 24.51 29.25 -4.19
CA LEU A 273 25.88 28.74 -4.08
C LEU A 273 26.14 27.56 -5.02
N LYS A 274 25.18 26.63 -5.12
CA LYS A 274 25.23 25.44 -5.97
C LYS A 274 24.22 25.62 -7.08
N ALA A 275 24.64 25.53 -8.34
CA ALA A 275 23.73 25.57 -9.48
C ALA A 275 22.47 24.71 -9.20
N ARG A 276 21.27 25.24 -9.50
CA ARG A 276 19.98 24.69 -9.05
C ARG A 276 19.80 23.18 -9.29
N GLY A 277 20.41 22.63 -10.35
CA GLY A 277 20.40 21.20 -10.64
C GLY A 277 21.21 20.36 -9.65
N GLU A 278 22.37 20.85 -9.21
CA GLU A 278 23.28 20.13 -8.32
C GLU A 278 22.75 20.04 -6.89
N PHE A 279 22.20 21.12 -6.34
CA PHE A 279 21.55 21.09 -5.01
C PHE A 279 20.40 20.08 -4.97
N LYS A 280 19.59 20.01 -6.04
CA LYS A 280 18.49 19.05 -6.13
C LYS A 280 18.98 17.60 -6.16
N LYS A 281 20.06 17.31 -6.91
CA LYS A 281 20.67 15.98 -6.96
C LYS A 281 21.21 15.55 -5.60
N GLU A 282 21.96 16.40 -4.92
CA GLU A 282 22.50 16.09 -3.58
C GLU A 282 21.39 15.85 -2.55
N LEU A 283 20.39 16.73 -2.50
CA LEU A 283 19.25 16.55 -1.58
C LEU A 283 18.50 15.25 -1.88
N HIS A 284 18.38 14.88 -3.15
CA HIS A 284 17.82 13.59 -3.55
C HIS A 284 18.68 12.42 -3.06
N THR A 285 19.99 12.45 -3.27
CA THR A 285 20.93 11.42 -2.77
C THR A 285 20.84 11.24 -1.26
N PHE A 286 20.87 12.32 -0.48
CA PHE A 286 20.77 12.20 0.99
C PHE A 286 19.43 11.61 1.45
N ARG A 287 18.33 11.91 0.75
CA ARG A 287 17.02 11.32 1.05
C ARG A 287 16.98 9.83 0.71
N MET A 288 17.53 9.42 -0.43
CA MET A 288 17.65 8.01 -0.82
C MET A 288 18.53 7.24 0.18
N ASP A 289 19.67 7.80 0.58
CA ASP A 289 20.55 7.21 1.58
C ASP A 289 19.82 7.00 2.91
N ARG A 290 19.04 7.99 3.36
CA ARG A 290 18.26 7.85 4.60
C ARG A 290 17.23 6.72 4.51
N VAL A 291 16.58 6.49 3.36
CA VAL A 291 15.70 5.32 3.15
C VAL A 291 16.50 4.01 3.30
N SER A 292 17.68 3.92 2.67
CA SER A 292 18.54 2.73 2.80
C SER A 292 18.99 2.48 4.25
N TYR A 293 19.29 3.53 5.01
CA TYR A 293 19.67 3.40 6.43
C TYR A 293 18.50 2.98 7.32
N LEU A 294 17.26 3.41 7.04
CA LEU A 294 16.05 2.91 7.71
C LEU A 294 15.85 1.40 7.43
N ASN A 295 16.10 0.95 6.20
CA ASN A 295 16.08 -0.48 5.85
C ASN A 295 17.13 -1.27 6.65
N ARG A 296 18.38 -0.79 6.67
CA ARG A 296 19.48 -1.42 7.44
C ARG A 296 19.16 -1.53 8.92
N LEU A 297 18.54 -0.51 9.50
CA LEU A 297 18.09 -0.54 10.90
C LEU A 297 17.10 -1.69 11.13
N MET A 298 16.09 -1.84 10.26
CA MET A 298 15.13 -2.95 10.35
C MET A 298 15.81 -4.32 10.21
N THR A 299 16.77 -4.47 9.31
CA THR A 299 17.53 -5.72 9.15
C THR A 299 18.34 -6.05 10.41
N VAL A 300 19.03 -5.06 11.00
CA VAL A 300 19.78 -5.27 12.25
C VAL A 300 18.85 -5.61 13.42
N MET A 301 17.68 -4.97 13.49
CA MET A 301 16.66 -5.29 14.49
C MET A 301 16.19 -6.75 14.37
N ASP A 302 15.99 -7.25 13.14
CA ASP A 302 15.60 -8.65 12.91
C ASP A 302 16.72 -9.63 13.28
N LEU A 303 17.95 -9.37 12.83
CA LEU A 303 19.11 -10.20 13.16
C LEU A 303 19.34 -10.31 14.67
N LYS A 304 19.19 -9.19 15.39
CA LYS A 304 19.33 -9.14 16.85
C LYS A 304 18.28 -10.00 17.55
N LEU A 305 17.07 -10.11 16.97
CA LEU A 305 15.98 -10.90 17.54
C LEU A 305 15.93 -12.34 17.06
N ALA A 306 16.69 -12.72 16.02
CA ALA A 306 16.72 -14.08 15.47
C ALA A 306 16.82 -15.19 16.54
N PRO A 307 17.65 -15.10 17.59
CA PRO A 307 17.73 -16.13 18.64
C PRO A 307 16.43 -16.32 19.43
N THR A 308 15.58 -15.29 19.49
CA THR A 308 14.31 -15.30 20.22
C THR A 308 13.25 -16.17 19.53
N PHE A 309 13.37 -16.35 18.20
CA PHE A 309 12.43 -17.17 17.42
C PHE A 309 12.57 -18.68 17.71
N ALA A 310 13.69 -19.12 18.29
CA ALA A 310 13.90 -20.52 18.64
C ALA A 310 12.88 -21.04 19.66
N THR A 311 12.33 -20.16 20.51
CA THR A 311 11.31 -20.54 21.51
C THR A 311 10.19 -19.49 21.58
N LEU A 312 8.99 -19.86 21.13
CA LEU A 312 7.80 -18.98 21.14
C LEU A 312 7.05 -19.03 22.48
N ASN A 313 7.75 -18.72 23.58
CA ASN A 313 7.10 -18.52 24.88
C ASN A 313 6.51 -17.10 25.00
N SER A 314 5.73 -16.86 26.07
CA SER A 314 5.02 -15.59 26.30
C SER A 314 5.96 -14.37 26.31
N ASP A 315 7.09 -14.44 27.02
CA ASP A 315 8.03 -13.32 27.12
C ASP A 315 8.72 -13.01 25.79
N ASN A 316 9.08 -14.05 25.04
CA ASN A 316 9.67 -13.91 23.71
C ASN A 316 8.67 -13.30 22.72
N CYS A 317 7.40 -13.75 22.73
CA CYS A 317 6.35 -13.16 21.92
C CYS A 317 6.15 -11.66 22.23
N LYS A 318 6.13 -11.27 23.52
CA LYS A 318 6.02 -9.86 23.93
C LYS A 318 7.20 -9.02 23.43
N LYS A 319 8.43 -9.53 23.53
CA LYS A 319 9.63 -8.86 22.99
C LYS A 319 9.56 -8.69 21.47
N MET A 320 9.08 -9.71 20.76
CA MET A 320 8.89 -9.67 19.31
C MET A 320 7.82 -8.64 18.92
N ILE A 321 6.67 -8.63 19.60
CA ILE A 321 5.62 -7.62 19.38
C ILE A 321 6.16 -6.20 19.61
N ALA A 322 6.92 -5.99 20.68
CA ALA A 322 7.54 -4.69 20.95
C ALA A 322 8.51 -4.27 19.82
N ASN A 323 9.25 -5.21 19.24
CA ASN A 323 10.09 -4.95 18.08
C ASN A 323 9.28 -4.63 16.83
N LEU A 324 8.24 -5.39 16.52
CA LEU A 324 7.37 -5.15 15.37
C LEU A 324 6.69 -3.78 15.46
N ASN A 325 6.26 -3.35 16.66
CA ASN A 325 5.73 -2.00 16.89
C ASN A 325 6.76 -0.90 16.56
N LYS A 326 8.05 -1.11 16.86
CA LYS A 326 9.12 -0.18 16.46
C LYS A 326 9.34 -0.20 14.95
N LYS A 327 9.32 -1.37 14.31
CA LYS A 327 9.44 -1.49 12.84
C LYS A 327 8.30 -0.81 12.11
N LEU A 328 7.05 -0.90 12.59
CA LEU A 328 5.92 -0.21 11.99
C LEU A 328 6.13 1.32 11.99
N LYS A 329 6.60 1.90 13.09
CA LYS A 329 6.95 3.34 13.15
C LYS A 329 8.05 3.72 12.16
N ILE A 330 9.07 2.87 12.03
CA ILE A 330 10.16 3.08 11.07
C ILE A 330 9.63 3.02 9.63
N LEU A 331 8.73 2.09 9.33
CA LEU A 331 8.08 1.99 8.02
C LEU A 331 7.21 3.22 7.73
N GLU A 332 6.47 3.74 8.70
CA GLU A 332 5.70 4.98 8.55
C GLU A 332 6.62 6.17 8.19
N ASP A 333 7.70 6.37 8.96
CA ASP A 333 8.68 7.44 8.69
C ASP A 333 9.32 7.28 7.29
N ARG A 334 9.59 6.03 6.90
CA ARG A 334 10.16 5.67 5.61
C ARG A 334 9.19 5.97 4.46
N GLU A 335 7.91 5.61 4.59
CA GLU A 335 6.91 5.88 3.55
C GLU A 335 6.66 7.38 3.38
N VAL A 336 6.64 8.16 4.48
CA VAL A 336 6.58 9.63 4.41
C VAL A 336 7.76 10.18 3.62
N LEU A 337 8.98 9.71 3.91
CA LEU A 337 10.19 10.12 3.21
C LEU A 337 10.15 9.74 1.72
N MET A 338 9.75 8.52 1.39
CA MET A 338 9.64 8.07 -0.01
C MET A 338 8.57 8.86 -0.77
N GLY A 339 7.43 9.19 -0.14
CA GLY A 339 6.44 10.10 -0.71
C GLY A 339 7.00 11.48 -1.04
N GLN A 340 7.87 12.02 -0.18
CA GLN A 340 8.57 13.28 -0.46
C GLN A 340 9.55 13.17 -1.63
N ILE A 341 10.22 12.01 -1.79
CA ILE A 341 11.13 11.74 -2.91
C ILE A 341 10.34 11.65 -4.22
N ARG A 342 9.26 10.86 -4.27
CA ARG A 342 8.38 10.75 -5.46
C ARG A 342 7.89 12.10 -5.95
N LYS A 343 7.43 12.94 -5.02
CA LYS A 343 6.95 14.30 -5.32
C LYS A 343 8.05 15.21 -5.86
N ALA A 344 9.29 15.06 -5.40
CA ALA A 344 10.42 15.91 -5.81
C ALA A 344 11.09 15.43 -7.09
N SER A 345 11.11 14.11 -7.34
CA SER A 345 11.81 13.44 -8.43
C SER A 345 10.98 12.25 -8.94
N PRO A 346 10.05 12.46 -9.88
CA PRO A 346 9.22 11.38 -10.42
C PRO A 346 10.01 10.22 -11.05
N GLY A 347 11.22 10.48 -11.56
CA GLY A 347 12.10 9.46 -12.12
C GLY A 347 12.74 8.50 -11.11
N ALA A 348 12.55 8.73 -9.80
CA ALA A 348 13.11 7.89 -8.74
C ALA A 348 12.27 6.63 -8.44
N GLU A 349 11.12 6.46 -9.10
CA GLU A 349 10.20 5.35 -8.80
C GLU A 349 10.86 3.95 -8.89
N PRO A 350 11.69 3.62 -9.91
CA PRO A 350 12.34 2.32 -9.98
C PRO A 350 13.22 2.02 -8.76
N ASP A 351 14.04 2.98 -8.34
CA ASP A 351 14.94 2.83 -7.18
C ASP A 351 14.16 2.71 -5.88
N LEU A 352 13.05 3.44 -5.74
CA LEU A 352 12.17 3.35 -4.57
C LEU A 352 11.46 2.00 -4.49
N VAL A 353 11.07 1.42 -5.64
CA VAL A 353 10.51 0.07 -5.70
C VAL A 353 11.54 -0.95 -5.27
N GLU A 354 12.78 -0.89 -5.77
CA GLU A 354 13.87 -1.78 -5.34
C GLU A 354 14.11 -1.68 -3.82
N LEU A 355 14.25 -0.46 -3.30
CA LEU A 355 14.41 -0.23 -1.86
C LEU A 355 13.22 -0.75 -1.04
N SER A 356 12.00 -0.70 -1.57
CA SER A 356 10.81 -1.22 -0.89
C SER A 356 10.80 -2.74 -0.76
N GLN A 357 11.47 -3.45 -1.68
CA GLN A 357 11.55 -4.90 -1.69
C GLN A 357 12.62 -5.45 -0.73
N GLU A 358 13.55 -4.62 -0.26
CA GLU A 358 14.60 -5.04 0.69
C GLU A 358 14.06 -5.42 2.08
N VAL A 359 12.87 -4.95 2.44
CA VAL A 359 12.29 -5.14 3.78
C VAL A 359 10.82 -5.55 3.70
N PRO A 360 10.28 -6.27 4.71
CA PRO A 360 8.87 -6.63 4.73
C PRO A 360 7.96 -5.39 4.71
N THR A 361 6.83 -5.50 3.99
CA THR A 361 5.82 -4.45 3.97
C THR A 361 5.15 -4.25 5.34
N ALA A 362 4.50 -3.11 5.55
CA ALA A 362 3.75 -2.83 6.78
C ALA A 362 2.64 -3.87 7.02
N GLU A 363 2.02 -4.36 5.96
CA GLU A 363 1.02 -5.43 5.99
C GLU A 363 1.63 -6.74 6.51
N ARG A 364 2.84 -7.09 6.04
CA ARG A 364 3.54 -8.30 6.48
C ARG A 364 3.94 -8.21 7.96
N VAL A 365 4.42 -7.06 8.40
CA VAL A 365 4.76 -6.80 9.81
C VAL A 365 3.51 -6.86 10.70
N THR A 366 2.39 -6.28 10.23
CA THR A 366 1.09 -6.31 10.91
C THR A 366 0.54 -7.72 11.03
N PHE A 367 0.66 -8.52 9.97
CA PHE A 367 0.27 -9.94 9.99
C PHE A 367 1.08 -10.73 11.02
N ASN A 368 2.40 -10.59 11.04
CA ASN A 368 3.25 -11.25 12.02
C ASN A 368 2.86 -10.87 13.46
N LYS A 369 2.51 -9.61 13.70
CA LYS A 369 2.02 -9.11 14.99
C LYS A 369 0.68 -9.77 15.36
N LEU A 370 -0.28 -9.85 14.42
CA LEU A 370 -1.55 -10.55 14.62
C LEU A 370 -1.31 -12.02 15.00
N SER A 371 -0.47 -12.73 14.26
CA SER A 371 -0.17 -14.14 14.56
C SER A 371 0.43 -14.32 15.96
N LEU A 372 1.30 -13.42 16.42
CA LEU A 372 1.86 -13.47 17.78
C LEU A 372 0.82 -13.24 18.87
N TYR A 373 -0.16 -12.34 18.67
CA TYR A 373 -1.25 -12.18 19.62
C TYR A 373 -2.17 -13.40 19.65
N VAL A 374 -2.47 -14.00 18.50
CA VAL A 374 -3.23 -15.25 18.44
C VAL A 374 -2.50 -16.36 19.19
N HIS A 375 -1.18 -16.45 19.04
CA HIS A 375 -0.32 -17.38 19.77
C HIS A 375 -0.39 -17.14 21.29
N LEU A 376 -0.25 -15.89 21.74
CA LEU A 376 -0.40 -15.50 23.15
C LEU A 376 -1.79 -15.83 23.71
N PHE A 377 -2.84 -15.62 22.93
CA PHE A 377 -4.22 -15.94 23.31
C PHE A 377 -4.43 -17.44 23.49
N ALA A 378 -3.84 -18.26 22.62
CA ALA A 378 -3.94 -19.71 22.64
C ALA A 378 -3.34 -20.36 23.91
N GLY A 379 -2.46 -19.64 24.63
CA GLY A 379 -1.82 -20.16 25.86
C GLY A 379 -0.66 -21.13 25.59
N THR A 380 0.03 -20.94 24.47
CA THR A 380 1.19 -21.70 23.95
C THR A 380 2.34 -21.87 24.97
N PRO A 381 3.17 -22.93 24.84
CA PRO A 381 3.70 -23.48 23.57
C PRO A 381 2.85 -24.52 22.82
N ASP A 382 1.83 -25.14 23.43
CA ASP A 382 1.30 -26.42 22.92
C ASP A 382 0.26 -26.34 21.78
N HIS A 383 -0.19 -25.15 21.36
CA HIS A 383 -1.30 -25.00 20.40
C HIS A 383 -0.90 -24.18 19.18
N THR A 384 -1.22 -24.66 17.98
CA THR A 384 -0.93 -23.92 16.74
C THR A 384 -1.85 -22.69 16.62
N PRO A 385 -1.34 -21.51 16.22
CA PRO A 385 -2.17 -20.31 15.99
C PRO A 385 -3.32 -20.56 14.99
N ASN A 386 -3.10 -21.40 13.98
CA ASN A 386 -4.11 -21.78 12.98
C ASN A 386 -5.33 -22.49 13.59
N ALA A 387 -5.15 -23.20 14.71
CA ALA A 387 -6.25 -23.83 15.44
C ALA A 387 -7.07 -22.81 16.25
N THR A 388 -6.49 -21.66 16.58
CA THR A 388 -7.14 -20.59 17.36
C THR A 388 -7.84 -19.57 16.45
N MET A 389 -7.20 -19.17 15.35
CA MET A 389 -7.75 -18.25 14.35
C MET A 389 -7.66 -18.89 12.96
N HIS A 390 -8.78 -19.39 12.46
CA HIS A 390 -8.84 -20.18 11.23
C HIS A 390 -8.67 -19.35 9.96
N SER A 391 -8.89 -18.05 10.03
CA SER A 391 -8.64 -17.10 8.93
C SER A 391 -7.16 -16.72 8.78
N LEU A 392 -6.27 -17.08 9.72
CA LEU A 392 -4.84 -16.71 9.61
C LEU A 392 -4.18 -17.15 8.29
N PRO A 393 -4.37 -18.38 7.78
CA PRO A 393 -3.78 -18.80 6.50
C PRO A 393 -4.32 -18.00 5.31
N SER A 394 -5.61 -17.69 5.28
CA SER A 394 -6.24 -16.95 4.18
C SER A 394 -5.89 -15.45 4.24
N ILE A 395 -5.70 -14.88 5.44
CA ILE A 395 -5.10 -13.54 5.62
C ILE A 395 -3.65 -13.52 5.14
N ASN A 396 -2.87 -14.57 5.42
CA ASN A 396 -1.48 -14.67 4.95
C ASN A 396 -1.42 -14.67 3.42
N LEU A 397 -2.29 -15.44 2.77
CA LEU A 397 -2.49 -15.45 1.32
C LEU A 397 -2.83 -14.06 0.80
N PHE A 398 -3.80 -13.37 1.41
CA PHE A 398 -4.18 -12.01 1.04
C PHE A 398 -3.01 -11.01 1.09
N ASN A 399 -2.18 -11.09 2.13
CA ASN A 399 -1.03 -10.18 2.31
C ASN A 399 0.19 -10.52 1.44
N GLY A 400 0.18 -11.62 0.68
CA GLY A 400 1.31 -12.04 -0.13
C GLY A 400 0.89 -12.67 -1.45
N ASP A 401 0.51 -13.94 -1.41
CA ASP A 401 0.37 -14.82 -2.58
C ASP A 401 -0.95 -14.61 -3.37
N LEU A 402 -1.81 -13.65 -3.02
CA LEU A 402 -3.10 -13.44 -3.71
C LEU A 402 -2.94 -13.25 -5.23
N HIS A 403 -1.88 -12.57 -5.66
CA HIS A 403 -1.56 -12.35 -7.08
C HIS A 403 -1.29 -13.66 -7.85
N ASN A 404 -1.01 -14.75 -7.15
CA ASN A 404 -0.84 -16.08 -7.74
C ASN A 404 -2.18 -16.81 -7.96
N ILE A 405 -3.30 -16.28 -7.46
CA ILE A 405 -4.64 -16.79 -7.76
C ILE A 405 -5.13 -16.16 -9.06
N PRO A 406 -5.70 -16.94 -10.01
CA PRO A 406 -6.31 -16.39 -11.22
C PRO A 406 -7.31 -15.27 -10.92
N GLU A 407 -7.26 -14.16 -11.66
CA GLU A 407 -8.06 -12.95 -11.38
C GLU A 407 -9.56 -13.24 -11.22
N GLY A 408 -10.13 -14.10 -12.07
CA GLY A 408 -11.54 -14.50 -11.98
C GLY A 408 -11.91 -15.25 -10.69
N SER A 409 -10.96 -15.88 -10.02
CA SER A 409 -11.17 -16.63 -8.76
C SER A 409 -10.85 -15.81 -7.50
N GLN A 410 -10.15 -14.67 -7.64
CA GLN A 410 -9.79 -13.81 -6.51
C GLN A 410 -11.02 -13.31 -5.74
N PRO A 411 -12.14 -12.86 -6.36
CA PRO A 411 -13.31 -12.41 -5.61
C PRO A 411 -13.86 -13.47 -4.66
N LEU A 412 -13.99 -14.73 -5.12
CA LEU A 412 -14.43 -15.83 -4.28
C LEU A 412 -13.46 -16.06 -3.11
N ALA A 413 -12.15 -16.01 -3.38
CA ALA A 413 -11.15 -16.20 -2.34
C ALA A 413 -11.24 -15.13 -1.23
N LEU A 414 -11.43 -13.87 -1.61
CA LEU A 414 -11.59 -12.75 -0.67
C LEU A 414 -12.91 -12.85 0.11
N MET A 415 -14.00 -13.23 -0.56
CA MET A 415 -15.31 -13.42 0.09
C MET A 415 -15.27 -14.51 1.17
N LEU A 416 -14.65 -15.66 0.86
CA LEU A 416 -14.48 -16.74 1.83
C LEU A 416 -13.57 -16.32 2.98
N THR A 417 -12.47 -15.60 2.70
CA THR A 417 -11.61 -15.04 3.74
C THR A 417 -12.37 -14.11 4.69
N LEU A 418 -13.22 -13.23 4.17
CA LEU A 418 -14.03 -12.31 4.98
C LEU A 418 -15.05 -13.02 5.85
N ASP A 419 -15.70 -14.06 5.32
CA ASP A 419 -16.61 -14.90 6.09
C ASP A 419 -15.90 -15.58 7.27
N GLN A 420 -14.68 -16.07 7.07
CA GLN A 420 -13.85 -16.63 8.15
C GLN A 420 -13.43 -15.59 9.19
N ILE A 421 -12.96 -14.42 8.74
CA ILE A 421 -12.55 -13.33 9.63
C ILE A 421 -13.66 -12.98 10.61
N ARG A 422 -14.90 -12.89 10.13
CA ARG A 422 -16.04 -12.54 10.97
C ARG A 422 -16.38 -13.58 12.01
N ARG A 423 -16.25 -14.86 11.64
CA ARG A 423 -16.43 -15.97 12.57
C ARG A 423 -15.38 -15.91 13.67
N ASP A 424 -14.13 -15.72 13.30
CA ASP A 424 -13.04 -15.57 14.26
C ASP A 424 -13.27 -14.35 15.17
N LYS A 425 -13.68 -13.19 14.62
CA LYS A 425 -14.02 -11.99 15.40
C LYS A 425 -15.10 -12.25 16.44
N SER A 426 -16.21 -12.89 16.05
CA SER A 426 -17.30 -13.22 16.98
C SER A 426 -16.79 -14.06 18.17
N ARG A 427 -15.88 -15.01 17.92
CA ARG A 427 -15.27 -15.82 18.99
C ARG A 427 -14.37 -15.02 19.91
N PHE A 428 -13.59 -14.07 19.39
CA PHE A 428 -12.75 -13.20 20.21
C PHE A 428 -13.57 -12.16 21.00
N GLU A 429 -14.66 -11.66 20.41
CA GLU A 429 -15.60 -10.74 21.07
C GLU A 429 -16.21 -11.34 22.35
N ALA A 430 -16.50 -12.64 22.35
CA ALA A 430 -17.00 -13.36 23.53
C ALA A 430 -16.07 -13.29 24.74
N TRP A 431 -14.78 -12.99 24.55
CA TRP A 431 -13.81 -12.84 25.65
C TRP A 431 -13.72 -11.42 26.21
N LEU A 432 -14.29 -10.42 25.53
CA LEU A 432 -14.18 -9.01 25.92
C LEU A 432 -14.90 -8.68 27.23
N SER A 433 -15.92 -9.45 27.59
CA SER A 433 -16.65 -9.30 28.85
C SER A 433 -15.91 -9.90 30.05
N THR A 434 -14.77 -10.55 29.84
CA THR A 434 -13.95 -11.14 30.92
C THR A 434 -12.85 -10.18 31.35
N ASP A 435 -12.64 -10.02 32.65
CA ASP A 435 -11.46 -9.31 33.16
C ASP A 435 -10.26 -10.28 33.22
N SER A 436 -9.63 -10.49 32.06
CA SER A 436 -8.53 -11.43 31.92
C SER A 436 -7.48 -10.92 30.94
N VAL A 437 -6.23 -11.39 31.08
CA VAL A 437 -5.15 -11.10 30.11
C VAL A 437 -5.53 -11.58 28.70
N LYS A 438 -6.34 -12.64 28.59
CA LYS A 438 -6.87 -13.09 27.29
C LYS A 438 -7.80 -12.06 26.65
N ALA A 439 -8.57 -11.31 27.43
CA ALA A 439 -9.40 -10.21 26.91
C ALA A 439 -8.55 -9.09 26.33
N GLU A 440 -7.38 -8.80 26.90
CA GLU A 440 -6.44 -7.81 26.32
C GLU A 440 -5.90 -8.28 24.97
N TYR A 441 -5.48 -9.54 24.86
CA TYR A 441 -5.04 -10.10 23.58
C TYR A 441 -6.18 -10.15 22.55
N ALA A 442 -7.41 -10.50 22.98
CA ALA A 442 -8.58 -10.48 22.10
C ALA A 442 -8.84 -9.08 21.52
N ARG A 443 -8.72 -8.01 22.32
CA ARG A 443 -8.85 -6.62 21.84
C ARG A 443 -7.83 -6.29 20.75
N GLU A 444 -6.56 -6.66 20.95
CA GLU A 444 -5.51 -6.43 19.96
C GLU A 444 -5.73 -7.25 18.69
N ILE A 445 -6.15 -8.51 18.81
CA ILE A 445 -6.51 -9.37 17.67
C ILE A 445 -7.64 -8.73 16.87
N LEU A 446 -8.72 -8.29 17.52
CA LEU A 446 -9.85 -7.64 16.86
C LEU A 446 -9.44 -6.38 16.11
N ALA A 447 -8.67 -5.49 16.75
CA ALA A 447 -8.22 -4.24 16.13
C ALA A 447 -7.35 -4.48 14.87
N LEU A 448 -6.42 -5.45 14.94
CA LEU A 448 -5.59 -5.82 13.78
C LEU A 448 -6.44 -6.49 12.69
N THR A 449 -7.41 -7.30 13.07
CA THR A 449 -8.31 -8.00 12.14
C THR A 449 -9.25 -7.04 11.43
N ASP A 450 -9.76 -6.01 12.10
CA ASP A 450 -10.61 -4.95 11.50
C ASP A 450 -9.88 -4.24 10.36
N THR A 451 -8.59 -3.97 10.56
CA THR A 451 -7.75 -3.34 9.53
C THR A 451 -7.62 -4.24 8.30
N VAL A 452 -7.49 -5.56 8.50
CA VAL A 452 -7.45 -6.53 7.41
C VAL A 452 -8.80 -6.68 6.72
N GLU A 453 -9.90 -6.76 7.48
CA GLU A 453 -11.27 -6.84 6.95
C GLU A 453 -11.54 -5.68 5.98
N ASN A 454 -11.28 -4.44 6.42
CA ASN A 454 -11.47 -3.24 5.60
C ASN A 454 -10.65 -3.24 4.31
N ARG A 455 -9.40 -3.73 4.36
CA ARG A 455 -8.54 -3.84 3.18
C ARG A 455 -9.05 -4.88 2.19
N ILE A 456 -9.49 -6.04 2.69
CA ILE A 456 -10.06 -7.08 1.83
C ILE A 456 -11.37 -6.58 1.21
N GLU A 457 -12.23 -5.92 1.98
CA GLU A 457 -13.48 -5.33 1.46
C GLU A 457 -13.21 -4.27 0.40
N THR A 458 -12.22 -3.39 0.60
CA THR A 458 -11.80 -2.40 -0.39
C THR A 458 -11.32 -3.08 -1.67
N ARG A 459 -10.41 -4.05 -1.56
CA ARG A 459 -9.87 -4.79 -2.71
C ARG A 459 -10.96 -5.56 -3.46
N LEU A 460 -11.89 -6.18 -2.73
CA LEU A 460 -13.00 -6.88 -3.32
C LEU A 460 -13.94 -5.92 -4.08
N ASN A 461 -14.21 -4.74 -3.54
CA ASN A 461 -15.01 -3.72 -4.23
C ASN A 461 -14.33 -3.24 -5.52
N GLU A 462 -13.02 -3.04 -5.51
CA GLU A 462 -12.24 -2.70 -6.71
C GLU A 462 -12.35 -3.79 -7.78
N LEU A 463 -12.14 -5.06 -7.41
CA LEU A 463 -12.25 -6.19 -8.34
C LEU A 463 -13.68 -6.34 -8.86
N LEU A 464 -14.69 -6.21 -8.01
CA LEU A 464 -16.08 -6.30 -8.45
C LEU A 464 -16.49 -5.15 -9.38
N ALA A 465 -15.83 -3.99 -9.26
CA ALA A 465 -16.06 -2.86 -10.15
C ALA A 465 -15.51 -3.08 -11.57
N THR A 466 -14.62 -4.06 -11.80
CA THR A 466 -14.09 -4.37 -13.13
C THR A 466 -14.96 -5.31 -13.94
N PHE A 467 -15.98 -5.94 -13.34
CA PHE A 467 -16.91 -6.82 -14.04
C PHE A 467 -18.11 -6.02 -14.57
N ASP A 468 -18.50 -6.31 -15.81
CA ASP A 468 -19.63 -5.67 -16.46
C ASP A 468 -20.92 -6.50 -16.30
N ARG A 469 -20.79 -7.83 -16.15
CA ARG A 469 -21.93 -8.76 -16.09
C ARG A 469 -21.75 -9.90 -15.10
N ASN A 470 -22.85 -10.33 -14.49
CA ASN A 470 -22.92 -11.42 -13.51
C ASN A 470 -22.39 -12.79 -13.99
N THR A 471 -22.37 -13.06 -15.30
CA THR A 471 -21.83 -14.30 -15.88
C THR A 471 -20.32 -14.39 -15.79
N GLU A 472 -19.67 -13.24 -15.55
CA GLU A 472 -18.22 -13.13 -15.36
C GLU A 472 -17.82 -13.32 -13.89
N LEU A 473 -18.77 -13.20 -12.95
CA LEU A 473 -18.52 -13.46 -11.54
C LEU A 473 -18.26 -14.96 -11.31
N PRO A 474 -17.27 -15.32 -10.48
CA PRO A 474 -17.06 -16.71 -10.08
C PRO A 474 -18.30 -17.27 -9.38
N SER A 475 -18.60 -18.54 -9.65
CA SER A 475 -19.70 -19.21 -8.95
C SER A 475 -19.33 -19.44 -7.49
N ARG A 476 -20.27 -19.23 -6.56
CA ARG A 476 -20.00 -19.40 -5.12
C ARG A 476 -19.66 -20.82 -4.68
N ASP A 477 -19.87 -21.81 -5.53
CA ASP A 477 -19.51 -23.21 -5.33
C ASP A 477 -18.32 -23.67 -6.18
N GLN A 478 -17.64 -22.73 -6.84
CA GLN A 478 -16.39 -23.02 -7.56
C GLN A 478 -15.31 -23.47 -6.57
N ASP A 479 -14.63 -24.56 -6.90
CA ASP A 479 -13.50 -25.04 -6.11
C ASP A 479 -12.27 -24.16 -6.37
N ILE A 480 -11.52 -23.85 -5.31
CA ILE A 480 -10.21 -23.21 -5.40
C ILE A 480 -9.19 -24.34 -5.30
N ASP A 481 -8.46 -24.64 -6.38
CA ASP A 481 -7.41 -25.66 -6.43
C ASP A 481 -6.42 -25.29 -7.54
N PHE A 482 -5.37 -24.54 -7.19
CA PHE A 482 -4.42 -23.97 -8.15
C PHE A 482 -2.98 -24.19 -7.70
N ASP A 483 -2.13 -24.66 -8.62
CA ASP A 483 -0.69 -24.78 -8.42
C ASP A 483 0.03 -23.50 -8.84
N PHE A 484 1.08 -23.13 -8.10
CA PHE A 484 1.98 -22.05 -8.45
C PHE A 484 3.40 -22.32 -7.96
N LEU A 485 4.37 -21.66 -8.58
CA LEU A 485 5.75 -21.63 -8.12
C LEU A 485 5.98 -20.30 -7.41
N PRO A 486 6.34 -20.30 -6.10
CA PRO A 486 6.57 -19.05 -5.38
C PRO A 486 7.78 -18.33 -5.96
N VAL A 487 7.67 -17.01 -6.11
CA VAL A 487 8.79 -16.15 -6.49
C VAL A 487 9.86 -16.22 -5.40
N GLN A 488 11.08 -16.64 -5.76
CA GLN A 488 12.19 -16.64 -4.81
C GLN A 488 12.71 -15.21 -4.60
N PRO A 489 12.96 -14.79 -3.34
CA PRO A 489 13.59 -13.50 -3.10
C PRO A 489 14.99 -13.50 -3.74
N GLY A 490 15.29 -12.52 -4.60
CA GLY A 490 16.51 -12.46 -5.40
C GLY A 490 17.84 -12.44 -4.63
N ASN A 491 17.80 -12.34 -3.30
CA ASN A 491 18.99 -12.26 -2.42
C ASN A 491 19.02 -13.31 -1.30
N SER A 492 18.11 -14.29 -1.29
CA SER A 492 18.24 -15.43 -0.39
C SER A 492 19.36 -16.33 -0.94
N GLY A 493 20.51 -16.39 -0.27
CA GLY A 493 21.62 -17.30 -0.60
C GLY A 493 21.28 -18.80 -0.52
N THR A 494 19.99 -19.15 -0.56
CA THR A 494 19.45 -20.50 -0.62
C THR A 494 19.41 -20.95 -2.08
N THR A 495 20.33 -21.81 -2.48
CA THR A 495 20.35 -22.52 -3.77
C THR A 495 19.24 -23.57 -3.93
N ARG A 496 18.25 -23.59 -3.03
CA ARG A 496 17.17 -24.59 -3.05
C ARG A 496 16.15 -24.19 -4.12
N PRO A 497 15.82 -25.04 -5.11
CA PRO A 497 14.80 -24.73 -6.10
C PRO A 497 13.44 -24.47 -5.42
N ALA A 498 12.62 -23.59 -6.01
CA ALA A 498 11.31 -23.27 -5.49
C ALA A 498 10.44 -24.52 -5.42
N THR A 499 9.95 -24.86 -4.23
CA THR A 499 9.00 -25.96 -4.04
C THR A 499 7.65 -25.55 -4.63
N PRO A 500 7.02 -26.38 -5.48
CA PRO A 500 5.66 -26.13 -5.94
C PRO A 500 4.71 -25.99 -4.75
N ARG A 501 3.87 -24.95 -4.79
CA ARG A 501 2.86 -24.65 -3.79
C ARG A 501 1.48 -24.71 -4.42
N LYS A 502 0.49 -25.00 -3.59
CA LYS A 502 -0.90 -25.08 -4.00
C LYS A 502 -1.76 -24.20 -3.11
N VAL A 503 -2.61 -23.38 -3.72
CA VAL A 503 -3.74 -22.72 -3.06
C VAL A 503 -4.95 -23.62 -3.23
N PHE A 504 -5.58 -24.01 -2.13
CA PHE A 504 -6.74 -24.91 -2.18
C PHE A 504 -7.82 -24.55 -1.17
N SER A 505 -9.07 -24.88 -1.49
CA SER A 505 -10.16 -24.93 -0.53
C SER A 505 -10.29 -26.30 0.12
N THR A 506 -10.51 -26.31 1.43
CA THR A 506 -10.98 -27.47 2.18
C THR A 506 -12.33 -27.16 2.80
N ARG A 507 -13.25 -28.12 2.78
CA ARG A 507 -14.49 -28.04 3.54
C ARG A 507 -14.31 -28.83 4.82
N ARG A 508 -14.16 -28.11 5.94
CA ARG A 508 -14.13 -28.68 7.27
C ARG A 508 -15.18 -27.93 8.09
N HIS A 509 -16.04 -28.63 8.81
CA HIS A 509 -16.95 -27.98 9.75
C HIS A 509 -18.07 -27.17 9.11
N GLY A 510 -18.54 -27.60 7.93
CA GLY A 510 -19.48 -26.82 7.12
C GLY A 510 -18.89 -25.49 6.63
N THR A 511 -17.58 -25.28 6.76
CA THR A 511 -16.87 -24.05 6.39
C THR A 511 -15.88 -24.30 5.28
N SER A 512 -15.90 -23.47 4.25
CA SER A 512 -14.82 -23.45 3.26
C SER A 512 -13.63 -22.70 3.85
N ARG A 513 -12.45 -23.31 3.78
CA ARG A 513 -11.21 -22.69 4.20
C ARG A 513 -10.20 -22.66 3.08
N ILE A 514 -9.59 -21.50 2.88
CA ILE A 514 -8.55 -21.33 1.88
C ILE A 514 -7.22 -21.50 2.57
N LEU A 515 -6.45 -22.46 2.10
CA LEU A 515 -5.15 -22.82 2.61
C LEU A 515 -4.12 -22.74 1.49
N VAL A 516 -2.86 -22.59 1.90
CA VAL A 516 -1.72 -22.65 0.99
C VAL A 516 -0.68 -23.55 1.59
N GLY A 517 -0.17 -24.50 0.81
CA GLY A 517 0.84 -25.43 1.28
C GLY A 517 1.79 -25.89 0.18
N GLU A 518 2.87 -26.53 0.58
CA GLU A 518 3.81 -27.19 -0.34
C GLU A 518 3.25 -28.53 -0.78
N THR A 519 3.38 -28.85 -2.07
CA THR A 519 2.93 -30.14 -2.61
C THR A 519 4.04 -31.19 -2.54
N GLU A 520 3.72 -32.37 -2.01
CA GLU A 520 4.55 -33.57 -2.04
C GLU A 520 3.79 -34.66 -2.82
N THR A 521 4.39 -35.16 -3.89
CA THR A 521 3.85 -36.30 -4.64
C THR A 521 4.59 -37.56 -4.22
N ALA A 522 3.89 -38.54 -3.67
CA ALA A 522 4.45 -39.82 -3.31
C ALA A 522 4.71 -40.69 -4.55
N ALA A 523 5.48 -41.77 -4.38
CA ALA A 523 5.86 -42.68 -5.47
C ALA A 523 4.66 -43.39 -6.13
N ASP A 524 3.54 -43.51 -5.41
CA ASP A 524 2.27 -44.07 -5.90
C ASP A 524 1.41 -43.04 -6.67
N GLY A 525 1.89 -41.81 -6.84
CA GLY A 525 1.19 -40.71 -7.49
C GLY A 525 0.19 -39.96 -6.60
N SER A 526 0.05 -40.33 -5.32
CA SER A 526 -0.78 -39.57 -4.38
C SER A 526 -0.14 -38.22 -4.05
N VAL A 527 -0.97 -37.17 -3.98
CA VAL A 527 -0.53 -35.80 -3.68
C VAL A 527 -0.94 -35.45 -2.26
N ILE A 528 0.04 -35.03 -1.47
CA ILE A 528 -0.11 -34.53 -0.10
C ILE A 528 0.28 -33.05 -0.09
N ILE A 529 -0.56 -32.22 0.53
CA ILE A 529 -0.25 -30.80 0.74
C ILE A 529 0.17 -30.60 2.20
N LYS A 530 1.35 -30.01 2.41
CA LYS A 530 1.86 -29.61 3.73
C LYS A 530 1.58 -28.14 3.97
N VAL A 531 0.74 -27.85 4.95
CA VAL A 531 0.40 -26.49 5.38
C VAL A 531 1.20 -26.17 6.64
N SER A 532 2.21 -25.31 6.48
CA SER A 532 3.08 -24.90 7.59
C SER A 532 2.46 -23.80 8.45
N ASN A 533 2.87 -23.75 9.71
CA ASN A 533 2.58 -22.61 10.58
C ASN A 533 3.37 -21.37 10.10
N PRO A 534 2.71 -20.24 9.78
CA PRO A 534 3.41 -19.03 9.33
C PRO A 534 4.45 -18.48 10.31
N LEU A 535 4.28 -18.71 11.63
CA LEU A 535 5.24 -18.29 12.66
C LEU A 535 6.39 -19.28 12.88
N GLN A 536 6.16 -20.55 12.56
CA GLN A 536 7.16 -21.61 12.70
C GLN A 536 7.14 -22.50 11.45
N PRO A 537 7.68 -22.01 10.31
CA PRO A 537 7.59 -22.71 9.03
C PRO A 537 8.26 -24.09 9.05
N ASP A 538 9.30 -24.25 9.86
CA ASP A 538 10.05 -25.51 10.07
C ASP A 538 9.42 -26.41 11.17
N GLY A 539 8.29 -25.99 11.74
CA GLY A 539 7.55 -26.76 12.75
C GLY A 539 6.72 -27.89 12.14
N PRO A 540 5.90 -28.57 12.96
CA PRO A 540 4.96 -29.57 12.47
C PRO A 540 3.96 -28.95 11.48
N THR A 541 3.81 -29.58 10.32
CA THR A 541 2.90 -29.15 9.26
C THR A 541 1.60 -29.95 9.30
N GLU A 542 0.47 -29.29 9.08
CA GLU A 542 -0.78 -29.99 8.79
C GLU A 542 -0.68 -30.64 7.39
N ARG A 543 -1.23 -31.85 7.24
CA ARG A 543 -1.16 -32.61 6.00
C ARG A 543 -2.56 -32.83 5.45
N TYR A 544 -2.74 -32.56 4.16
CA TYR A 544 -4.01 -32.72 3.46
C TYR A 544 -3.84 -33.66 2.26
N GLU A 545 -4.83 -34.52 2.05
CA GLU A 545 -4.91 -35.44 0.91
C GLU A 545 -6.27 -35.29 0.23
N LYS A 546 -6.32 -35.56 -1.08
CA LYS A 546 -7.56 -35.49 -1.85
C LYS A 546 -8.32 -36.81 -1.73
N ARG A 547 -9.52 -36.79 -1.13
CA ARG A 547 -10.42 -37.94 -1.02
C ARG A 547 -11.79 -37.58 -1.58
N GLN A 548 -12.31 -38.39 -2.49
CA GLN A 548 -13.62 -38.18 -3.13
C GLN A 548 -13.78 -36.77 -3.75
N GLY A 549 -12.68 -36.19 -4.26
CA GLY A 549 -12.69 -34.86 -4.87
C GLY A 549 -12.45 -33.70 -3.92
N GLU A 550 -12.45 -33.92 -2.60
CA GLU A 550 -12.24 -32.86 -1.60
C GLU A 550 -10.87 -33.00 -0.90
N TRP A 551 -10.26 -31.86 -0.56
CA TRP A 551 -9.06 -31.82 0.27
C TRP A 551 -9.43 -31.97 1.75
N LEU A 552 -8.95 -33.04 2.38
CA LEU A 552 -9.22 -33.36 3.78
C LEU A 552 -7.93 -33.65 4.54
N PRO A 553 -7.90 -33.48 5.87
CA PRO A 553 -6.76 -33.89 6.68
C PRO A 553 -6.39 -35.37 6.46
N VAL A 554 -5.09 -35.64 6.34
CA VAL A 554 -4.54 -37.00 6.29
C VAL A 554 -4.92 -37.73 7.58
N ARG A 555 -5.48 -38.93 7.45
CA ARG A 555 -5.89 -39.73 8.61
C ARG A 555 -4.65 -40.19 9.39
N PRO A 556 -4.71 -40.21 10.73
CA PRO A 556 -3.65 -40.81 11.52
C PRO A 556 -3.52 -42.31 11.20
N PRO A 557 -2.31 -42.88 11.20
CA PRO A 557 -2.12 -44.31 11.04
C PRO A 557 -2.86 -45.07 12.15
N ILE A 558 -3.39 -46.25 11.83
CA ILE A 558 -4.03 -47.10 12.85
C ILE A 558 -2.93 -47.68 13.73
N VAL A 559 -2.94 -47.35 15.01
CA VAL A 559 -2.04 -47.92 16.01
C VAL A 559 -2.75 -49.12 16.65
N SER A 560 -2.04 -50.24 16.80
CA SER A 560 -2.56 -51.41 17.51
C SER A 560 -2.92 -51.02 18.95
N THR A 561 -4.20 -51.12 19.29
CA THR A 561 -4.76 -50.70 20.57
C THR A 561 -5.48 -51.89 21.20
N PRO A 562 -5.28 -52.19 22.50
CA PRO A 562 -5.94 -53.31 23.15
C PRO A 562 -7.47 -53.23 23.08
N ARG A 563 -8.13 -54.36 22.82
CA ARG A 563 -9.60 -54.48 22.78
C ARG A 563 -10.32 -53.79 23.96
N PRO A 564 -9.92 -53.97 25.24
CA PRO A 564 -10.63 -53.35 26.36
C PRO A 564 -10.60 -51.81 26.30
N GLU A 565 -9.49 -51.23 25.85
CA GLU A 565 -9.36 -49.77 25.70
C GLU A 565 -10.24 -49.26 24.55
N LEU A 566 -10.30 -49.99 23.44
CA LEU A 566 -11.17 -49.64 22.32
C LEU A 566 -12.65 -49.61 22.74
N ILE A 567 -13.08 -50.62 23.51
CA ILE A 567 -14.46 -50.71 23.99
C ILE A 567 -14.77 -49.62 25.04
N ALA A 568 -13.85 -49.36 25.96
CA ALA A 568 -14.02 -48.33 26.97
C ALA A 568 -14.18 -46.94 26.34
N GLU A 569 -13.32 -46.60 25.38
CA GLU A 569 -13.39 -45.31 24.68
C GLU A 569 -14.64 -45.20 23.79
N ALA A 570 -15.05 -46.27 23.11
CA ALA A 570 -16.28 -46.29 22.32
C ALA A 570 -17.52 -45.99 23.20
N ASN A 571 -17.64 -46.65 24.35
CA ASN A 571 -18.75 -46.41 25.27
C ASN A 571 -18.72 -44.99 25.86
N ARG A 572 -17.54 -44.47 26.17
CA ARG A 572 -17.38 -43.09 26.64
C ARG A 572 -17.86 -42.07 25.61
N LEU A 573 -17.42 -42.21 24.36
CA LEU A 573 -17.82 -41.32 23.26
C LEU A 573 -19.33 -41.38 23.00
N LEU A 574 -19.92 -42.58 23.02
CA LEU A 574 -21.36 -42.75 22.86
C LEU A 574 -22.16 -42.08 23.98
N ALA A 575 -21.66 -42.10 25.22
CA ALA A 575 -22.31 -41.43 26.35
C ALA A 575 -22.28 -39.89 26.24
N ASP A 576 -21.28 -39.32 25.57
CA ASP A 576 -21.12 -37.87 25.39
C ASP A 576 -22.00 -37.29 24.25
N VAL A 577 -22.58 -38.12 23.38
CA VAL A 577 -23.39 -37.67 22.22
C VAL A 577 -24.52 -36.73 22.64
N GLU A 578 -25.29 -37.10 23.67
CA GLU A 578 -26.44 -36.30 24.12
C GLU A 578 -26.01 -34.95 24.72
N LYS A 579 -24.82 -34.93 25.35
CA LYS A 579 -24.21 -33.69 25.86
C LYS A 579 -23.86 -32.73 24.72
N HIS A 580 -23.32 -33.24 23.61
CA HIS A 580 -23.03 -32.42 22.44
C HIS A 580 -24.30 -31.85 21.79
N ILE A 581 -25.37 -32.66 21.68
CA ILE A 581 -26.68 -32.19 21.20
C ILE A 581 -27.25 -31.12 22.12
N ALA A 582 -27.22 -31.33 23.44
CA ALA A 582 -27.73 -30.35 24.40
C ALA A 582 -26.95 -29.02 24.35
N ALA A 583 -25.62 -29.09 24.21
CA ALA A 583 -24.79 -27.90 24.05
C ALA A 583 -25.11 -27.14 22.75
N ALA A 584 -25.30 -27.84 21.63
CA ALA A 584 -25.70 -27.23 20.36
C ALA A 584 -27.06 -26.52 20.46
N ARG A 585 -28.05 -27.15 21.12
CA ARG A 585 -29.38 -26.53 21.36
C ARG A 585 -29.30 -25.28 22.24
N ALA A 586 -28.43 -25.29 23.25
CA ALA A 586 -28.23 -24.13 24.11
C ALA A 586 -27.66 -22.94 23.33
N LYS A 587 -26.63 -23.19 22.51
CA LYS A 587 -26.05 -22.17 21.61
C LYS A 587 -27.05 -21.67 20.56
N GLU A 588 -27.84 -22.57 19.97
CA GLU A 588 -28.92 -22.19 19.05
C GLU A 588 -29.93 -21.26 19.74
N THR A 589 -30.34 -21.58 20.97
CA THR A 589 -31.28 -20.77 21.77
C THR A 589 -30.69 -19.39 22.11
N ALA A 590 -29.39 -19.33 22.39
CA ALA A 590 -28.65 -18.09 22.59
C ALA A 590 -28.49 -17.24 21.31
N LYS A 591 -28.87 -17.80 20.15
CA LYS A 591 -28.66 -17.21 18.81
C LYS A 591 -27.18 -16.96 18.51
N ASP A 592 -26.33 -17.86 18.99
CA ASP A 592 -24.91 -17.87 18.67
C ASP A 592 -24.69 -18.06 17.16
N ASN A 593 -23.45 -17.95 16.70
CA ASN A 593 -23.15 -18.13 15.29
C ASN A 593 -23.45 -19.58 14.85
N PRO A 594 -24.32 -19.82 13.85
CA PRO A 594 -24.68 -21.16 13.42
C PRO A 594 -23.47 -22.00 13.01
N THR A 595 -22.46 -21.39 12.39
CA THR A 595 -21.24 -22.09 12.00
C THR A 595 -20.46 -22.62 13.19
N GLU A 596 -20.41 -21.89 14.30
CA GLU A 596 -19.68 -22.33 15.50
C GLU A 596 -20.33 -23.59 16.09
N ILE A 597 -21.66 -23.65 16.05
CA ILE A 597 -22.41 -24.83 16.48
C ILE A 597 -22.05 -26.05 15.61
N ILE A 598 -21.92 -25.86 14.29
CA ILE A 598 -21.48 -26.92 13.37
C ILE A 598 -20.02 -27.32 13.63
N GLU A 599 -19.13 -26.36 13.86
CA GLU A 599 -17.73 -26.63 14.23
C GLU A 599 -17.62 -27.48 15.49
N ASP A 600 -18.40 -27.20 16.52
CA ASP A 600 -18.37 -27.98 17.76
C ASP A 600 -18.96 -29.38 17.59
N LEU A 601 -20.06 -29.51 16.84
CA LEU A 601 -20.64 -30.82 16.53
C LEU A 601 -19.69 -31.67 15.68
N GLU A 602 -19.06 -31.09 14.66
CA GLU A 602 -18.13 -31.84 13.83
C GLU A 602 -16.82 -32.21 14.56
N LYS A 603 -16.32 -31.36 15.47
CA LYS A 603 -15.23 -31.75 16.38
C LYS A 603 -15.59 -32.95 17.25
N ALA A 604 -16.87 -33.09 17.63
CA ALA A 604 -17.36 -34.26 18.36
C ALA A 604 -17.56 -35.50 17.46
N ILE A 605 -17.83 -35.30 16.18
CA ILE A 605 -17.95 -36.38 15.17
C ILE A 605 -16.60 -37.02 14.86
N GLU A 606 -15.52 -36.24 14.80
CA GLU A 606 -14.17 -36.72 14.46
C GLU A 606 -13.70 -37.92 15.33
N PRO A 607 -13.75 -37.88 16.68
CA PRO A 607 -13.37 -39.03 17.50
C PRO A 607 -14.33 -40.22 17.38
N LEU A 608 -15.63 -40.01 17.12
CA LEU A 608 -16.59 -41.10 16.89
C LEU A 608 -16.20 -41.90 15.63
N ASN A 609 -15.95 -41.20 14.53
CA ASN A 609 -15.55 -41.80 13.26
C ASN A 609 -14.18 -42.47 13.34
N GLU A 610 -13.22 -41.84 14.02
CA GLU A 610 -11.90 -42.42 14.22
C GLU A 610 -11.95 -43.69 15.09
N GLN A 611 -12.77 -43.70 16.14
CA GLN A 611 -12.91 -44.87 16.99
C GLN A 611 -13.63 -46.02 16.29
N ALA A 612 -14.66 -45.73 15.50
CA ALA A 612 -15.31 -46.72 14.65
C ALA A 612 -14.33 -47.35 13.66
N ARG A 613 -13.48 -46.51 13.03
CA ARG A 613 -12.43 -46.98 12.11
C ARG A 613 -11.41 -47.88 12.82
N ARG A 614 -10.99 -47.55 14.04
CA ARG A 614 -10.06 -48.40 14.82
C ARG A 614 -10.68 -49.74 15.18
N LEU A 615 -11.94 -49.77 15.61
CA LEU A 615 -12.69 -50.99 15.91
C LEU A 615 -12.81 -51.89 14.66
N GLN A 616 -13.18 -51.33 13.51
CA GLN A 616 -13.31 -52.08 12.25
C GLN A 616 -12.00 -52.70 11.75
N ASN A 617 -10.85 -52.12 12.13
CA ASN A 617 -9.53 -52.60 11.75
C ASN A 617 -8.83 -53.37 12.87
N HIS A 618 -9.53 -53.70 13.97
CA HIS A 618 -8.98 -54.54 15.03
C HIS A 618 -8.84 -56.01 14.57
N GLU A 619 -7.90 -56.75 15.15
CA GLU A 619 -7.74 -58.18 14.89
C GLU A 619 -9.05 -58.93 15.20
N ASN A 620 -9.48 -59.81 14.29
CA ASN A 620 -10.75 -60.56 14.39
C ASN A 620 -12.02 -59.69 14.48
N ALA A 621 -11.99 -58.41 14.06
CA ALA A 621 -13.18 -57.54 14.06
C ALA A 621 -14.37 -58.13 13.27
N ALA A 622 -14.12 -58.95 12.26
CA ALA A 622 -15.16 -59.64 11.49
C ALA A 622 -15.90 -60.74 12.28
N GLU A 623 -15.35 -61.21 13.40
CA GLU A 623 -15.88 -62.31 14.21
C GLU A 623 -16.38 -61.82 15.58
N ASP A 624 -15.96 -60.62 16.00
CA ASP A 624 -16.35 -60.02 17.28
C ASP A 624 -17.63 -59.17 17.13
N SER A 625 -18.77 -59.76 17.50
CA SER A 625 -20.08 -59.11 17.45
C SER A 625 -20.20 -57.83 18.29
N GLU A 626 -19.43 -57.71 19.40
CA GLU A 626 -19.46 -56.52 20.23
C GLU A 626 -18.71 -55.37 19.54
N ILE A 627 -17.55 -55.65 18.93
CA ILE A 627 -16.79 -54.69 18.13
C ILE A 627 -17.63 -54.19 16.94
N GLN A 628 -18.32 -55.10 16.23
CA GLN A 628 -19.20 -54.74 15.11
C GLN A 628 -20.33 -53.82 15.56
N SER A 629 -21.04 -54.21 16.63
CA SER A 629 -22.14 -53.40 17.16
C SER A 629 -21.68 -52.03 17.62
N LEU A 630 -20.52 -51.93 18.28
CA LEU A 630 -19.97 -50.64 18.73
C LEU A 630 -19.56 -49.77 17.54
N ALA A 631 -18.93 -50.32 16.50
CA ALA A 631 -18.57 -49.58 15.31
C ALA A 631 -19.79 -49.01 14.59
N GLU A 632 -20.87 -49.80 14.44
CA GLU A 632 -22.13 -49.35 13.85
C GLU A 632 -22.81 -48.27 14.70
N ARG A 633 -22.84 -48.41 16.02
CA ARG A 633 -23.40 -47.41 16.94
C ARG A 633 -22.64 -46.10 16.89
N LEU A 634 -21.31 -46.14 16.81
CA LEU A 634 -20.47 -44.94 16.69
C LEU A 634 -20.72 -44.21 15.36
N GLN A 635 -20.86 -44.94 14.25
CA GLN A 635 -21.22 -44.37 12.95
C GLN A 635 -22.62 -43.74 12.99
N THR A 636 -23.59 -44.46 13.55
CA THR A 636 -24.96 -43.95 13.72
C THR A 636 -24.99 -42.69 14.59
N ALA A 637 -24.18 -42.64 15.65
CA ALA A 637 -24.04 -41.46 16.49
C ALA A 637 -23.42 -40.27 15.74
N ALA A 638 -22.36 -40.52 14.95
CA ALA A 638 -21.77 -39.51 14.09
C ALA A 638 -22.77 -38.95 13.06
N ASP A 639 -23.54 -39.83 12.42
CA ASP A 639 -24.60 -39.46 11.48
C ASP A 639 -25.71 -38.65 12.16
N THR A 640 -26.07 -39.02 13.40
CA THR A 640 -27.06 -38.30 14.21
C THR A 640 -26.60 -36.89 14.53
N LEU A 641 -25.34 -36.71 14.96
CA LEU A 641 -24.77 -35.38 15.21
C LEU A 641 -24.71 -34.55 13.93
N SER A 642 -24.35 -35.18 12.80
CA SER A 642 -24.31 -34.53 11.49
C SER A 642 -25.70 -34.03 11.06
N ALA A 643 -26.71 -34.90 11.14
CA ALA A 643 -28.10 -34.56 10.82
C ALA A 643 -28.66 -33.48 11.76
N HIS A 644 -28.31 -33.54 13.06
CA HIS A 644 -28.70 -32.50 14.01
C HIS A 644 -28.07 -31.14 13.64
N GLY A 645 -26.78 -31.13 13.31
CA GLY A 645 -26.07 -29.94 12.84
C GLY A 645 -26.74 -29.35 11.59
N GLN A 646 -26.98 -30.14 10.55
CA GLN A 646 -27.69 -29.69 9.35
C GLN A 646 -29.05 -29.07 9.67
N SER A 647 -29.82 -29.71 10.55
CA SER A 647 -31.13 -29.21 10.99
C SER A 647 -31.05 -27.86 11.70
N VAL A 648 -30.07 -27.68 12.61
CA VAL A 648 -29.79 -26.39 13.26
C VAL A 648 -29.40 -25.34 12.22
N LEU A 649 -28.50 -25.69 11.30
CA LEU A 649 -27.99 -24.79 10.27
C LEU A 649 -29.12 -24.25 9.39
N VAL A 650 -30.00 -25.13 8.91
CA VAL A 650 -31.17 -24.76 8.11
C VAL A 650 -32.07 -23.78 8.87
N ARG A 651 -32.43 -24.09 10.13
CA ARG A 651 -33.29 -23.20 10.95
C ARG A 651 -32.68 -21.82 11.12
N MET A 652 -31.39 -21.77 11.46
CA MET A 652 -30.69 -20.50 11.70
C MET A 652 -30.43 -19.72 10.41
N TYR A 653 -30.20 -20.40 9.29
CA TYR A 653 -30.02 -19.75 7.98
C TYR A 653 -31.31 -19.14 7.45
N LYS A 654 -32.49 -19.68 7.81
CA LYS A 654 -33.80 -19.09 7.50
C LYS A 654 -34.13 -17.81 8.28
N ASN A 655 -33.21 -17.28 9.10
CA ASN A 655 -33.39 -16.00 9.77
C ASN A 655 -33.46 -14.85 8.74
N LYS A 656 -34.69 -14.38 8.48
CA LYS A 656 -35.03 -13.30 7.53
C LYS A 656 -34.33 -11.95 7.79
N ASP A 657 -33.81 -11.73 8.99
CA ASP A 657 -33.16 -10.47 9.36
C ASP A 657 -31.68 -10.43 8.90
N VAL A 658 -31.11 -11.57 8.48
CA VAL A 658 -29.73 -11.66 8.00
C VAL A 658 -29.68 -11.80 6.49
N LEU A 659 -28.92 -10.93 5.83
CA LEU A 659 -28.70 -10.99 4.37
C LEU A 659 -27.36 -11.61 4.02
N ASP A 660 -27.41 -12.81 3.47
CA ASP A 660 -26.23 -13.54 3.03
C ASP A 660 -26.58 -14.51 1.90
N ILE A 661 -26.04 -14.26 0.71
CA ILE A 661 -26.26 -15.15 -0.44
C ILE A 661 -25.60 -16.52 -0.26
N LEU A 662 -24.53 -16.68 0.54
CA LEU A 662 -23.97 -18.01 0.80
C LEU A 662 -24.97 -18.88 1.55
N ARG A 663 -25.69 -18.30 2.53
CA ARG A 663 -26.78 -18.98 3.25
C ARG A 663 -27.94 -19.30 2.33
N LEU A 664 -28.34 -18.34 1.50
CA LEU A 664 -29.39 -18.54 0.51
C LEU A 664 -29.05 -19.69 -0.45
N ASN A 665 -27.84 -19.68 -1.01
CA ASN A 665 -27.39 -20.72 -1.94
C ASN A 665 -27.36 -22.09 -1.26
N TYR A 666 -26.89 -22.16 -0.01
CA TYR A 666 -26.95 -23.38 0.80
C TYR A 666 -28.39 -23.89 0.96
N LEU A 667 -29.32 -23.02 1.35
CA LEU A 667 -30.73 -23.39 1.53
C LEU A 667 -31.39 -23.83 0.22
N ILE A 668 -31.04 -23.21 -0.92
CA ILE A 668 -31.52 -23.65 -2.23
C ILE A 668 -30.98 -25.06 -2.56
N ASP A 669 -29.69 -25.30 -2.32
CA ASP A 669 -29.04 -26.60 -2.59
C ASP A 669 -29.60 -27.74 -1.73
N HIS A 670 -30.16 -27.42 -0.57
CA HIS A 670 -30.84 -28.37 0.33
C HIS A 670 -32.37 -28.39 0.14
N ALA A 671 -32.87 -27.77 -0.94
CA ALA A 671 -34.30 -27.73 -1.27
C ALA A 671 -35.19 -27.13 -0.16
N GLU A 672 -34.67 -26.20 0.64
CA GLU A 672 -35.37 -25.60 1.77
C GLU A 672 -36.24 -24.39 1.40
N LEU A 673 -36.14 -23.93 0.16
CA LEU A 673 -36.76 -22.70 -0.32
C LEU A 673 -37.59 -22.91 -1.59
N ASN A 674 -38.51 -21.98 -1.82
CA ASN A 674 -39.11 -21.74 -3.12
C ASN A 674 -38.97 -20.25 -3.50
N ALA A 675 -39.27 -19.93 -4.75
CA ALA A 675 -39.24 -18.57 -5.25
C ALA A 675 -40.49 -18.28 -6.09
N VAL A 676 -40.95 -17.04 -6.08
CA VAL A 676 -42.03 -16.58 -6.96
C VAL A 676 -41.63 -15.22 -7.54
N LYS A 677 -41.72 -15.07 -8.86
CA LYS A 677 -41.52 -13.77 -9.52
C LYS A 677 -42.71 -12.87 -9.20
N THR A 678 -42.48 -11.80 -8.43
CA THR A 678 -43.53 -10.87 -7.99
C THR A 678 -43.54 -9.57 -8.79
N VAL A 679 -42.41 -9.21 -9.40
CA VAL A 679 -42.30 -8.05 -10.30
C VAL A 679 -41.58 -8.51 -11.57
N ASP A 680 -42.18 -8.16 -12.72
CA ASP A 680 -41.65 -8.50 -14.04
C ASP A 680 -41.37 -7.21 -14.83
N ARG A 681 -40.09 -6.99 -15.12
CA ARG A 681 -39.49 -5.92 -15.93
C ARG A 681 -40.11 -4.55 -15.71
N LYS A 682 -40.26 -4.18 -14.45
CA LYS A 682 -40.78 -2.87 -14.08
C LYS A 682 -39.76 -1.79 -14.43
N GLN A 683 -40.13 -0.89 -15.34
CA GLN A 683 -39.29 0.26 -15.66
C GLN A 683 -39.07 1.16 -14.43
N GLN A 684 -37.83 1.53 -14.20
CA GLN A 684 -37.39 2.53 -13.25
C GLN A 684 -36.66 3.66 -13.99
N GLY A 685 -36.78 4.89 -13.50
CA GLY A 685 -36.13 6.05 -14.12
C GLY A 685 -36.75 6.48 -15.46
N LYS A 686 -36.16 7.52 -16.06
CA LYS A 686 -36.56 8.12 -17.35
C LYS A 686 -35.33 8.49 -18.17
N GLY A 687 -35.47 8.55 -19.50
CA GLY A 687 -34.41 9.02 -20.39
C GLY A 687 -33.20 8.10 -20.42
N ARG A 688 -32.01 8.65 -20.16
CA ARG A 688 -30.73 7.92 -20.13
C ARG A 688 -30.55 7.06 -18.89
N ASP A 689 -31.31 7.34 -17.82
CA ASP A 689 -31.26 6.60 -16.54
C ASP A 689 -32.36 5.53 -16.44
N LYS A 690 -32.92 5.11 -17.58
CA LYS A 690 -33.93 4.05 -17.59
C LYS A 690 -33.27 2.71 -17.25
N SER A 691 -33.89 1.96 -16.35
CA SER A 691 -33.54 0.57 -16.02
C SER A 691 -34.82 -0.23 -15.82
N PHE A 692 -34.72 -1.55 -15.75
CA PHE A 692 -35.85 -2.46 -15.59
C PHE A 692 -35.57 -3.41 -14.43
N LEU A 693 -36.57 -3.66 -13.59
CA LEU A 693 -36.43 -4.44 -12.36
C LEU A 693 -37.32 -5.69 -12.41
N ASP A 694 -36.70 -6.84 -12.14
CA ASP A 694 -37.37 -8.06 -11.72
C ASP A 694 -37.22 -8.25 -10.20
N VAL A 695 -38.28 -8.69 -9.53
CA VAL A 695 -38.25 -9.05 -8.10
C VAL A 695 -38.76 -10.47 -7.93
N TYR A 696 -38.01 -11.27 -7.17
CA TYR A 696 -38.36 -12.62 -6.78
C TYR A 696 -38.53 -12.68 -5.26
N SER A 697 -39.72 -13.06 -4.80
CA SER A 697 -39.98 -13.36 -3.40
C SER A 697 -39.43 -14.76 -3.08
N ILE A 698 -38.42 -14.81 -2.20
CA ILE A 698 -37.82 -16.05 -1.70
C ILE A 698 -38.56 -16.45 -0.43
N ARG A 699 -39.04 -17.68 -0.36
CA ARG A 699 -39.92 -18.14 0.74
C ARG A 699 -39.47 -19.48 1.28
N ASP A 700 -39.78 -19.73 2.54
CA ASP A 700 -39.62 -21.03 3.15
C ASP A 700 -40.52 -22.05 2.45
N ARG A 701 -39.97 -23.20 2.07
CA ARG A 701 -40.72 -24.26 1.41
C ARG A 701 -41.76 -24.91 2.33
N VAL A 702 -41.56 -24.86 3.65
CA VAL A 702 -42.43 -25.55 4.64
C VAL A 702 -43.78 -24.84 4.78
N ASP A 703 -43.76 -23.52 4.99
CA ASP A 703 -44.96 -22.73 5.31
C ASP A 703 -45.26 -21.62 4.28
N ASN A 704 -44.45 -21.48 3.23
CA ASN A 704 -44.51 -20.41 2.24
C ASN A 704 -44.33 -18.99 2.81
N ALA A 705 -43.80 -18.85 4.02
CA ALA A 705 -43.53 -17.54 4.60
C ALA A 705 -42.41 -16.83 3.80
N PRO A 706 -42.61 -15.58 3.37
CA PRO A 706 -41.55 -14.84 2.70
C PRO A 706 -40.40 -14.59 3.67
N LEU A 707 -39.18 -14.82 3.20
CA LEU A 707 -37.95 -14.58 3.95
C LEU A 707 -37.22 -13.35 3.42
N TRP A 708 -36.99 -13.29 2.10
CA TRP A 708 -36.25 -12.22 1.45
C TRP A 708 -36.80 -11.91 0.05
N GLU A 709 -36.27 -10.86 -0.57
CA GLU A 709 -36.50 -10.55 -1.97
C GLU A 709 -35.19 -10.49 -2.74
N ALA A 710 -35.11 -11.16 -3.89
CA ALA A 710 -34.01 -11.05 -4.83
C ALA A 710 -34.40 -10.06 -5.95
N HIS A 711 -33.63 -8.98 -6.07
CA HIS A 711 -33.84 -7.90 -7.02
C HIS A 711 -32.81 -8.02 -8.15
N PHE A 712 -33.27 -7.97 -9.40
CA PHE A 712 -32.41 -8.03 -10.58
C PHE A 712 -32.70 -6.85 -11.51
N HIS A 713 -31.69 -6.01 -11.76
CA HIS A 713 -31.82 -4.84 -12.62
C HIS A 713 -31.22 -5.10 -14.01
N TYR A 714 -31.86 -4.52 -15.02
CA TYR A 714 -31.51 -4.69 -16.43
C TYR A 714 -31.50 -3.33 -17.15
N ASP A 715 -30.62 -3.17 -18.13
CA ASP A 715 -30.56 -1.94 -18.96
C ASP A 715 -31.72 -1.85 -19.97
N LYS A 716 -32.29 -3.00 -20.35
CA LYS A 716 -33.36 -3.13 -21.34
C LYS A 716 -34.46 -4.05 -20.83
N ASP A 717 -35.68 -3.79 -21.27
CA ASP A 717 -36.87 -4.59 -20.96
C ASP A 717 -36.72 -6.02 -21.46
N ASN A 718 -36.17 -6.18 -22.66
CA ASN A 718 -35.98 -7.46 -23.34
C ASN A 718 -34.62 -8.13 -23.10
N SER A 719 -33.84 -7.68 -22.11
CA SER A 719 -32.59 -8.38 -21.76
C SER A 719 -32.88 -9.81 -21.31
N GLU A 720 -32.11 -10.79 -21.80
CA GLU A 720 -32.16 -12.17 -21.31
C GLU A 720 -32.10 -12.22 -19.76
N PRO A 721 -32.77 -13.19 -19.10
CA PRO A 721 -32.87 -13.23 -17.64
C PRO A 721 -31.52 -13.16 -16.91
N LEU A 722 -30.48 -13.77 -17.47
CA LEU A 722 -29.14 -13.74 -16.88
C LEU A 722 -28.34 -12.49 -17.22
N ASN A 723 -28.77 -11.63 -18.14
CA ASN A 723 -28.04 -10.41 -18.50
C ASN A 723 -28.42 -9.22 -17.59
N PHE A 724 -28.44 -9.44 -16.27
CA PHE A 724 -28.64 -8.38 -15.29
C PHE A 724 -27.34 -7.66 -14.93
N THR A 725 -27.45 -6.41 -14.51
CA THR A 725 -26.32 -5.59 -14.05
C THR A 725 -25.87 -6.05 -12.66
N ILE A 726 -24.56 -6.24 -12.46
CA ILE A 726 -23.99 -6.63 -11.15
C ILE A 726 -24.35 -5.62 -10.06
N ARG A 727 -24.21 -4.32 -10.36
CA ARG A 727 -24.42 -3.23 -9.40
C ARG A 727 -25.89 -3.09 -8.97
N GLY A 728 -26.83 -3.59 -9.76
CA GLY A 728 -28.25 -3.57 -9.43
C GLY A 728 -28.78 -4.91 -8.92
N SER A 729 -28.08 -6.02 -9.10
CA SER A 729 -28.56 -7.32 -8.59
C SER A 729 -28.24 -7.51 -7.12
N HIS A 730 -29.26 -7.60 -6.27
CA HIS A 730 -29.02 -7.82 -4.84
C HIS A 730 -30.19 -8.46 -4.05
N LEU A 731 -29.84 -9.12 -2.95
CA LEU A 731 -30.77 -9.66 -1.95
C LEU A 731 -31.16 -8.57 -0.94
N LYS A 732 -32.46 -8.40 -0.67
CA LYS A 732 -33.00 -7.46 0.33
C LYS A 732 -33.82 -8.15 1.40
N THR A 733 -33.85 -7.56 2.60
CA THR A 733 -34.84 -7.96 3.61
C THR A 733 -36.24 -7.48 3.19
N LEU A 734 -37.28 -8.09 3.76
CA LEU A 734 -38.66 -7.63 3.51
C LEU A 734 -38.89 -6.20 3.99
N GLU A 735 -38.22 -5.78 5.07
CA GLU A 735 -38.33 -4.42 5.59
C GLU A 735 -37.64 -3.40 4.66
N GLN A 736 -36.44 -3.72 4.16
CA GLN A 736 -35.75 -2.89 3.18
C GLN A 736 -36.53 -2.78 1.87
N SER A 737 -37.21 -3.84 1.45
CA SER A 737 -38.00 -3.83 0.23
C SER A 737 -39.23 -2.92 0.32
N LYS A 738 -39.76 -2.71 1.53
CA LYS A 738 -40.86 -1.76 1.81
C LYS A 738 -40.39 -0.30 1.85
N ARG A 739 -39.11 -0.05 2.15
CA ARG A 739 -38.49 1.27 2.22
C ARG A 739 -37.92 1.62 0.85
N GLY A 740 -38.62 2.45 0.08
CA GLY A 740 -38.19 2.82 -1.29
C GLY A 740 -36.78 3.45 -1.38
N ILE A 741 -36.32 3.70 -2.62
CA ILE A 741 -34.99 4.24 -2.97
C ILE A 741 -34.57 5.49 -2.18
N GLU A 742 -35.54 6.33 -1.75
CA GLU A 742 -35.29 7.55 -0.97
C GLU A 742 -34.92 7.31 0.51
N SER A 743 -35.18 6.11 1.05
CA SER A 743 -34.69 5.72 2.37
C SER A 743 -33.24 5.25 2.29
N GLN A 744 -32.87 4.49 1.26
CA GLN A 744 -31.50 4.00 1.07
C GLN A 744 -30.52 5.16 0.83
N ARG A 745 -30.90 6.18 0.03
CA ARG A 745 -30.08 7.40 -0.13
C ARG A 745 -29.90 8.21 1.16
N ARG A 746 -30.89 8.19 2.06
CA ARG A 746 -30.78 8.89 3.36
C ARG A 746 -29.83 8.17 4.30
N ASP A 747 -29.83 6.84 4.27
CA ASP A 747 -28.88 6.02 5.06
C ASP A 747 -27.44 6.18 4.51
N GLU A 748 -27.26 6.26 3.19
CA GLU A 748 -25.99 6.60 2.53
C GLU A 748 -25.47 8.00 2.90
N GLN A 749 -26.37 9.00 2.96
CA GLN A 749 -26.01 10.37 3.36
C GLN A 749 -25.79 10.53 4.88
N ALA A 750 -26.31 9.62 5.70
CA ALA A 750 -26.16 9.64 7.16
C ALA A 750 -24.86 8.97 7.65
N GLY A 751 -24.03 8.42 6.75
CA GLY A 751 -22.75 7.79 7.12
C GLY A 751 -22.90 6.50 7.94
N LEU A 752 -24.09 5.89 7.93
CA LEU A 752 -24.27 4.57 8.54
C LEU A 752 -23.51 3.52 7.71
N PRO A 753 -22.78 2.60 8.34
CA PRO A 753 -21.96 1.61 7.63
C PRO A 753 -22.84 0.82 6.66
N HIS A 754 -22.61 1.04 5.37
CA HIS A 754 -23.33 0.38 4.30
C HIS A 754 -23.00 -1.12 4.37
N VAL A 755 -24.00 -1.95 4.69
CA VAL A 755 -23.87 -3.42 4.60
C VAL A 755 -23.37 -3.73 3.19
N ALA A 756 -22.20 -4.34 3.11
CA ALA A 756 -21.41 -4.37 1.90
C ALA A 756 -22.18 -5.02 0.73
N ILE A 757 -22.34 -4.24 -0.36
CA ILE A 757 -23.15 -4.53 -1.56
C ILE A 757 -22.88 -5.94 -2.10
N TRP A 758 -21.63 -6.40 -2.05
CA TRP A 758 -21.20 -7.69 -2.61
C TRP A 758 -21.73 -8.93 -1.89
N ARG A 759 -22.05 -8.87 -0.58
CA ARG A 759 -22.63 -10.03 0.13
C ARG A 759 -24.03 -10.35 -0.37
N GLN A 760 -24.70 -9.31 -0.83
CA GLN A 760 -26.03 -9.34 -1.39
C GLN A 760 -26.01 -9.47 -2.91
N THR A 761 -24.86 -9.40 -3.59
CA THR A 761 -24.76 -9.50 -5.06
C THR A 761 -24.82 -10.95 -5.56
N PHE A 762 -25.66 -11.19 -6.56
CA PHE A 762 -25.84 -12.50 -7.19
C PHE A 762 -24.80 -12.77 -8.27
N ASP A 763 -24.18 -13.95 -8.23
CA ASP A 763 -23.54 -14.52 -9.42
C ASP A 763 -24.60 -15.12 -10.38
N GLY A 764 -24.18 -15.41 -11.61
CA GLY A 764 -25.09 -15.98 -12.61
C GLY A 764 -25.63 -17.38 -12.23
N LYS A 765 -24.91 -18.19 -11.46
CA LYS A 765 -25.31 -19.56 -11.11
C LYS A 765 -26.40 -19.58 -10.04
N THR A 766 -26.23 -18.78 -8.99
CA THR A 766 -27.20 -18.58 -7.92
C THR A 766 -28.48 -17.98 -8.49
N ALA A 767 -28.37 -16.98 -9.38
CA ALA A 767 -29.53 -16.42 -10.06
C ALA A 767 -30.29 -17.46 -10.90
N ARG A 768 -29.58 -18.31 -11.66
CA ARG A 768 -30.21 -19.45 -12.38
C ARG A 768 -31.01 -20.34 -11.44
N LYS A 769 -30.48 -20.68 -10.26
CA LYS A 769 -31.19 -21.51 -9.28
C LYS A 769 -32.49 -20.83 -8.82
N ILE A 770 -32.47 -19.53 -8.55
CA ILE A 770 -33.68 -18.76 -8.18
C ILE A 770 -34.71 -18.75 -9.31
N PHE A 771 -34.26 -18.54 -10.55
CA PHE A 771 -35.14 -18.53 -11.72
C PHE A 771 -35.79 -19.91 -11.97
N ALA A 772 -35.03 -20.99 -11.74
CA ALA A 772 -35.53 -22.36 -11.82
C ALA A 772 -36.62 -22.62 -10.75
N LEU A 773 -36.35 -22.26 -9.49
CA LEU A 773 -37.35 -22.38 -8.40
C LEU A 773 -38.64 -21.62 -8.71
N ALA A 774 -38.54 -20.43 -9.30
CA ALA A 774 -39.71 -19.64 -9.69
C ALA A 774 -40.50 -20.26 -10.86
N SER A 775 -39.80 -20.91 -11.79
CA SER A 775 -40.42 -21.61 -12.92
C SER A 775 -41.17 -22.86 -12.46
N GLU A 776 -40.58 -23.64 -11.55
CA GLU A 776 -41.21 -24.81 -10.92
C GLU A 776 -42.47 -24.43 -10.13
N ALA A 777 -42.41 -23.36 -9.32
CA ALA A 777 -43.56 -22.87 -8.59
C ALA A 777 -44.69 -22.42 -9.52
N THR A 778 -44.37 -21.84 -10.68
CA THR A 778 -45.37 -21.44 -11.69
C THR A 778 -46.01 -22.67 -12.36
N ALA A 779 -45.25 -23.75 -12.53
CA ALA A 779 -45.76 -25.01 -13.08
C ALA A 779 -46.62 -25.80 -12.08
N ALA A 780 -46.35 -25.72 -10.77
CA ALA A 780 -47.13 -26.39 -9.73
C ALA A 780 -48.50 -25.74 -9.43
N VAL A 781 -48.71 -24.50 -9.88
CA VAL A 781 -49.96 -23.74 -9.72
C VAL A 781 -50.86 -23.83 -10.97
N ARG A 782 -50.36 -24.41 -12.06
CA ARG A 782 -51.14 -24.75 -13.27
C ARG A 782 -51.56 -26.20 -13.22
#